data_AF-M2TIL2-F1
#
_entry.id   AF-M2TIL2-F1
#
_cell.length_a   1.000
_cell.length_b   1.000
_cell.length_c   1.000
_cell.angle_alpha   90.00
_cell.angle_beta   90.00
_cell.angle_gamma   90.00
#
_symmetry.space_group_name_H-M   'P 1'
#
loop_
_entity.id
_entity.type
_entity.pdbx_description
1 polymer ?
#
loop_
_entity_poly.entity_id
_entity_poly.type
_entity_poly.pdbx_seq_one_letter_code
_entity_poly.pdbx_strand_id
1 'polypeptide(L)'
;MSSIGTTNAHRRSSSWNGSLSSPSKATRPSQSPRHTQYFARSENTSRRPLVTHTVATVLVLLLALATGFFAPHLPHAIVRILDREQAPSITLRNPFVLQEPPVCPKPEQHVEFVGTFNRNHKRSMALADQAKQVAAEFDFSDDAVNKAVKEFIREMDEGLERKGTEMSQIPSYVTAVPNGTEKGLYMAVDLGGTNFRVCSIKLHGNTTFSITQSKVAIPRDLMVAKTSKELFSFLAKQIEAFLKAHHEEHYAGTLRRREGKAGQPEEEEIFNLGFTFSFPVQQIGINKGLLMRWTKGFDIEDAIGKDVCALLQAEIDALHLPVKVAALVNDTVGTLMARSYTSPGKTGTLLGAIFGTGTNGAYVEKLAKVSKLTQDKEVGEYDKSTGEMVVNTEWGSFDNSLRTLPNSPYDIELDKNSVNPGIQMFEKRVSGMFLGELLRLALLKLIKDPKVPLFTDDNSSSNDVHSTTQIHDGSPIWKQWGIDTSFLSVCAGDHSPGLRMLRQTLDKEYDISAVSAEDAEAVREIAGAIGRRAARLAAVAIAGVVINTGRLNQSAATATTEQKAGVEPPRGDVDSEQGEEIDIGVDGSLVEFYPNFEEYIREALRAVPEIGVKGEKRIRIGIAKDGSGVGAALIALVAGKVASPQ
;
A
#
# COMPACT_ATOMS: atom_id res chain seq x y z
N MET A 1 -55.43 -48.67 1.35
CA MET A 1 -54.25 -49.54 1.39
C MET A 1 -53.14 -48.74 2.10
N SER A 2 -53.11 -48.77 3.44
CA SER A 2 -52.38 -49.74 4.29
C SER A 2 -50.87 -49.57 4.15
N SER A 3 -50.03 -49.45 5.19
CA SER A 3 -50.14 -49.54 6.66
C SER A 3 -48.66 -49.43 7.12
N ILE A 4 -48.25 -48.46 7.95
CA ILE A 4 -48.18 -48.52 9.42
C ILE A 4 -47.25 -49.63 9.98
N GLY A 5 -46.33 -49.21 10.86
CA GLY A 5 -45.95 -49.96 12.07
C GLY A 5 -44.55 -49.59 12.61
N THR A 6 -44.35 -48.66 13.57
CA THR A 6 -44.50 -48.78 15.06
C THR A 6 -43.45 -49.72 15.70
N THR A 7 -42.79 -49.51 16.86
CA THR A 7 -42.91 -48.59 18.02
C THR A 7 -41.87 -48.96 19.10
N ASN A 8 -41.61 -48.00 20.02
CA ASN A 8 -41.33 -48.12 21.48
C ASN A 8 -39.99 -48.74 21.96
N ALA A 9 -39.19 -48.14 22.86
CA ALA A 9 -39.36 -47.37 24.12
C ALA A 9 -39.16 -48.19 25.40
N HIS A 10 -38.47 -47.55 26.37
CA HIS A 10 -38.32 -47.85 27.81
C HIS A 10 -37.24 -48.87 28.26
N ARG A 11 -36.54 -48.76 29.40
CA ARG A 11 -36.30 -47.76 30.49
C ARG A 11 -35.41 -48.47 31.55
N ARG A 12 -34.76 -47.70 32.45
CA ARG A 12 -34.23 -48.04 33.82
C ARG A 12 -32.75 -48.49 33.92
N SER A 13 -31.87 -47.68 34.52
CA SER A 13 -31.55 -47.41 35.97
C SER A 13 -30.39 -48.30 36.43
N SER A 14 -29.32 -47.85 37.12
CA SER A 14 -29.25 -47.23 38.46
C SER A 14 -27.75 -46.89 38.75
N SER A 15 -27.39 -45.63 39.08
CA SER A 15 -27.11 -45.04 40.42
C SER A 15 -25.86 -45.54 41.16
N TRP A 16 -25.13 -44.63 41.83
CA TRP A 16 -24.54 -44.64 43.19
C TRP A 16 -23.62 -43.38 43.30
N ASN A 17 -24.05 -42.27 43.92
CA ASN A 17 -23.93 -41.87 45.35
C ASN A 17 -22.47 -41.62 45.81
N GLY A 18 -22.09 -40.54 46.52
CA GLY A 18 -22.78 -39.44 47.22
C GLY A 18 -21.70 -38.40 47.65
N SER A 19 -21.92 -37.37 48.47
CA SER A 19 -23.07 -36.83 49.20
C SER A 19 -22.60 -35.62 50.03
N LEU A 20 -23.42 -34.54 50.06
CA LEU A 20 -23.77 -33.65 51.20
C LEU A 20 -22.65 -32.87 51.95
N SER A 21 -22.81 -31.64 52.48
CA SER A 21 -23.95 -30.73 52.68
C SER A 21 -23.47 -29.39 53.27
N SER A 22 -24.16 -28.30 52.94
CA SER A 22 -24.21 -26.99 53.64
C SER A 22 -25.06 -27.09 54.95
N PRO A 23 -25.43 -26.04 55.74
CA PRO A 23 -25.31 -24.57 55.60
C PRO A 23 -25.04 -23.77 56.93
N SER A 24 -24.97 -22.42 56.89
CA SER A 24 -25.73 -21.46 57.75
C SER A 24 -25.10 -20.05 57.90
N LYS A 25 -25.91 -19.12 58.42
CA LYS A 25 -25.94 -17.64 58.27
C LYS A 25 -25.14 -16.84 59.32
N ALA A 26 -24.75 -15.61 58.91
CA ALA A 26 -24.77 -14.29 59.60
C ALA A 26 -24.08 -14.07 60.97
N THR A 27 -23.15 -13.09 61.03
CA THR A 27 -23.22 -11.82 61.82
C THR A 27 -21.93 -10.97 61.69
N ARG A 28 -22.07 -9.63 61.68
CA ARG A 28 -21.06 -8.54 61.91
C ARG A 28 -21.09 -8.14 63.41
N PRO A 29 -20.32 -7.17 64.01
CA PRO A 29 -19.49 -6.06 63.46
C PRO A 29 -18.18 -5.67 64.25
N SER A 30 -17.58 -4.52 63.85
CA SER A 30 -16.76 -3.53 64.62
C SER A 30 -15.22 -3.71 64.58
N GLN A 31 -14.34 -2.69 64.57
CA GLN A 31 -14.43 -1.21 64.60
C GLN A 31 -13.07 -0.60 64.18
N SER A 32 -13.08 0.68 63.78
CA SER A 32 -11.96 1.57 63.40
C SER A 32 -11.25 2.21 64.61
N PRO A 33 -10.22 3.10 64.42
CA PRO A 33 -10.48 4.56 64.36
C PRO A 33 -9.55 5.34 63.37
N ARG A 34 -10.05 6.28 62.56
CA ARG A 34 -10.22 7.75 62.71
C ARG A 34 -8.95 8.62 62.78
N HIS A 35 -8.86 9.62 61.89
CA HIS A 35 -8.65 11.05 62.21
C HIS A 35 -8.96 11.90 60.93
N THR A 36 -10.12 12.55 60.79
CA THR A 36 -10.60 13.89 61.26
C THR A 36 -10.48 14.98 60.17
N GLN A 37 -11.64 15.41 59.65
CA GLN A 37 -11.85 16.71 59.01
C GLN A 37 -12.19 17.77 60.08
N TYR A 38 -11.72 19.00 59.90
CA TYR A 38 -12.32 20.20 60.50
C TYR A 38 -12.54 21.27 59.42
N PHE A 39 -13.71 21.90 59.50
CA PHE A 39 -14.23 23.02 58.72
C PHE A 39 -13.52 24.35 59.04
N ALA A 40 -13.41 25.27 58.07
CA ALA A 40 -13.96 26.65 58.12
C ALA A 40 -13.49 27.55 56.94
N ARG A 41 -14.44 27.90 56.06
CA ARG A 41 -14.92 29.24 55.62
C ARG A 41 -13.95 30.43 55.35
N SER A 42 -14.31 31.17 54.27
CA SER A 42 -14.00 32.59 53.90
C SER A 42 -12.61 32.87 53.31
N GLU A 43 -12.40 33.71 52.29
CA GLU A 43 -13.22 34.62 51.46
C GLU A 43 -12.32 35.17 50.32
N ASN A 44 -12.93 35.55 49.17
CA ASN A 44 -12.45 36.57 48.19
C ASN A 44 -11.11 36.35 47.44
N THR A 45 -10.86 36.66 46.16
CA THR A 45 -11.50 37.36 45.03
C THR A 45 -10.68 36.89 43.79
N SER A 46 -11.23 36.61 42.60
CA SER A 46 -11.43 37.60 41.52
C SER A 46 -11.81 36.83 40.26
N ARG A 47 -13.04 37.07 39.78
CA ARG A 47 -13.49 36.66 38.44
C ARG A 47 -12.94 37.67 37.43
N ARG A 48 -12.20 37.22 36.41
CA ARG A 48 -11.98 37.99 35.17
C ARG A 48 -13.02 37.54 34.13
N PRO A 49 -13.69 38.45 33.39
CA PRO A 49 -14.79 38.08 32.52
C PRO A 49 -14.31 37.65 31.12
N LEU A 50 -15.02 36.69 30.54
CA LEU A 50 -14.85 36.08 29.22
C LEU A 50 -15.04 37.07 28.03
N VAL A 51 -15.06 38.38 28.27
CA VAL A 51 -15.43 39.42 27.28
C VAL A 51 -14.20 40.06 26.62
N THR A 52 -13.02 39.98 27.22
CA THR A 52 -11.80 40.63 26.69
C THR A 52 -11.14 39.86 25.56
N HIS A 53 -11.23 38.52 25.55
CA HIS A 53 -10.61 37.71 24.50
C HIS A 53 -11.36 37.80 23.17
N THR A 54 -12.69 37.84 23.18
CA THR A 54 -13.50 37.95 21.95
C THR A 54 -13.34 39.31 21.26
N VAL A 55 -13.19 40.39 22.03
CA VAL A 55 -12.97 41.75 21.49
C VAL A 55 -11.57 41.90 20.88
N ALA A 56 -10.55 41.31 21.52
CA ALA A 56 -9.17 41.36 21.00
C ALA A 56 -9.02 40.60 19.67
N THR A 57 -9.64 39.42 19.55
CA THR A 57 -9.55 38.61 18.32
C THR A 57 -10.31 39.26 17.16
N VAL A 58 -11.45 39.90 17.43
CA VAL A 58 -12.21 40.65 16.41
C VAL A 58 -11.47 41.92 15.96
N LEU A 59 -10.78 42.62 16.87
CA LEU A 59 -9.95 43.78 16.53
C LEU A 59 -8.76 43.41 15.64
N VAL A 60 -8.10 42.27 15.91
CA VAL A 60 -6.97 41.78 15.09
C VAL A 60 -7.44 41.37 13.68
N LEU A 61 -8.61 40.72 13.57
CA LEU A 61 -9.20 40.36 12.28
C LEU A 61 -9.63 41.59 11.48
N LEU A 62 -10.20 42.61 12.13
CA LEU A 62 -10.56 43.87 11.47
C LEU A 62 -9.33 44.68 11.02
N LEU A 63 -8.22 44.64 11.77
CA LEU A 63 -6.94 45.23 11.38
C LEU A 63 -6.29 44.49 10.21
N ALA A 64 -6.36 43.15 10.17
CA ALA A 64 -5.86 42.34 9.06
C ALA A 64 -6.67 42.57 7.76
N LEU A 65 -7.98 42.73 7.88
CA LEU A 65 -8.85 43.03 6.74
C LEU A 65 -8.68 44.47 6.24
N ALA A 66 -8.49 45.44 7.15
CA ALA A 66 -8.22 46.83 6.78
C ALA A 66 -6.85 46.98 6.09
N THR A 67 -5.82 46.26 6.54
CA THR A 67 -4.49 46.30 5.89
C THR A 67 -4.51 45.71 4.48
N GLY A 68 -5.28 44.63 4.23
CA GLY A 68 -5.49 44.10 2.88
C GLY A 68 -6.28 45.04 1.95
N PHE A 69 -7.21 45.83 2.48
CA PHE A 69 -8.06 46.72 1.69
C PHE A 69 -7.40 48.09 1.37
N PHE A 70 -6.55 48.61 2.27
CA PHE A 70 -5.89 49.91 2.09
C PHE A 70 -4.46 49.83 1.51
N ALA A 71 -3.81 48.66 1.55
CA ALA A 71 -2.48 48.46 0.96
C ALA A 71 -2.34 48.86 -0.53
N PRO A 72 -3.32 48.63 -1.42
CA PRO A 72 -3.19 49.02 -2.83
C PRO A 72 -3.49 50.51 -3.10
N HIS A 73 -3.85 51.31 -2.08
CA HIS A 73 -4.24 52.72 -2.23
C HIS A 73 -3.29 53.71 -1.52
N LEU A 74 -2.15 53.24 -1.00
CA LEU A 74 -1.14 54.10 -0.38
C LEU A 74 -0.24 54.76 -1.44
N PRO A 75 0.09 56.07 -1.32
CA PRO A 75 1.00 56.74 -2.24
C PRO A 75 2.39 56.10 -2.22
N HIS A 76 2.99 55.93 -3.41
CA HIS A 76 4.28 55.27 -3.66
C HIS A 76 5.52 55.78 -2.88
N ALA A 77 5.38 56.81 -2.03
CA ALA A 77 6.48 57.36 -1.25
C ALA A 77 6.80 56.57 0.04
N ILE A 78 5.83 55.85 0.62
CA ILE A 78 6.04 55.14 1.91
C ILE A 78 6.61 53.72 1.71
N VAL A 79 6.33 53.08 0.58
CA VAL A 79 6.81 51.72 0.26
C VAL A 79 8.34 51.67 0.05
N ARG A 80 8.98 52.83 -0.18
CA ARG A 80 10.44 52.92 -0.39
C ARG A 80 11.31 52.91 0.88
N ILE A 81 10.74 52.83 2.08
CA ILE A 81 11.53 52.84 3.33
C ILE A 81 11.91 51.43 3.81
N LEU A 82 11.29 50.36 3.29
CA LEU A 82 11.56 48.98 3.75
C LEU A 82 12.48 48.17 2.83
N ASP A 83 12.74 48.62 1.60
CA ASP A 83 13.66 47.95 0.67
C ASP A 83 14.82 48.87 0.30
N ARG A 84 15.92 48.77 1.06
CA ARG A 84 17.22 49.27 0.62
C ARG A 84 18.36 48.46 1.24
N GLU A 85 18.82 47.43 0.53
CA GLU A 85 20.24 47.26 0.23
C GLU A 85 20.40 46.55 -1.14
N GLN A 86 21.39 47.01 -1.90
CA GLN A 86 21.40 47.13 -3.35
C GLN A 86 22.16 46.02 -4.09
N ALA A 87 21.75 45.73 -5.33
CA ALA A 87 22.67 45.56 -6.48
C ALA A 87 21.97 45.99 -7.80
N PRO A 88 22.70 46.59 -8.77
CA PRO A 88 22.08 47.36 -9.87
C PRO A 88 21.73 46.52 -11.10
N SER A 89 20.69 46.96 -11.80
CA SER A 89 20.30 46.52 -13.14
C SER A 89 21.11 47.23 -14.23
N ILE A 90 21.50 46.50 -15.27
CA ILE A 90 22.05 47.03 -16.54
C ILE A 90 21.13 46.56 -17.68
N THR A 91 20.73 47.49 -18.55
CA THR A 91 19.96 47.24 -19.79
C THR A 91 20.86 47.32 -21.03
N LEU A 92 20.49 46.53 -22.05
CA LEU A 92 21.20 46.27 -23.32
C LEU A 92 21.27 47.46 -24.30
N ARG A 93 22.43 47.61 -25.00
CA ARG A 93 22.54 47.81 -26.47
C ARG A 93 24.00 47.62 -26.98
N ASN A 94 24.16 46.72 -27.95
CA ASN A 94 25.32 46.23 -28.75
C ASN A 94 26.29 47.29 -29.37
N PRO A 95 27.39 46.93 -30.10
CA PRO A 95 28.20 45.67 -30.19
C PRO A 95 29.76 45.91 -30.18
N PHE A 96 30.53 44.83 -30.35
CA PHE A 96 31.97 44.71 -30.74
C PHE A 96 33.03 44.36 -29.66
N VAL A 97 33.48 43.10 -29.79
CA VAL A 97 34.90 42.65 -29.88
C VAL A 97 35.74 42.50 -28.60
N LEU A 98 35.96 41.21 -28.27
CA LEU A 98 37.16 40.55 -27.75
C LEU A 98 37.94 41.21 -26.60
N GLN A 99 37.69 40.73 -25.38
CA GLN A 99 38.75 40.28 -24.48
C GLN A 99 38.17 39.38 -23.38
N GLU A 100 38.68 38.16 -23.25
CA GLU A 100 38.37 37.27 -22.13
C GLU A 100 38.82 37.92 -20.81
N PRO A 101 37.96 38.00 -19.77
CA PRO A 101 38.42 38.42 -18.46
C PRO A 101 39.22 37.28 -17.81
N PRO A 102 40.24 37.60 -16.98
CA PRO A 102 41.11 36.60 -16.40
C PRO A 102 40.29 35.62 -15.56
N VAL A 103 40.39 34.34 -15.93
CA VAL A 103 39.89 33.22 -15.14
C VAL A 103 40.52 33.33 -13.75
N CYS A 104 39.73 33.73 -12.76
CA CYS A 104 40.10 33.53 -11.38
C CYS A 104 40.20 32.02 -11.21
N PRO A 105 41.37 31.43 -10.90
CA PRO A 105 41.42 30.00 -10.66
C PRO A 105 40.47 29.74 -9.50
N LYS A 106 39.45 28.91 -9.74
CA LYS A 106 38.73 28.28 -8.62
C LYS A 106 39.84 27.73 -7.72
N PRO A 107 39.88 28.07 -6.43
CA PRO A 107 40.69 27.28 -5.53
C PRO A 107 40.08 25.88 -5.62
N GLU A 108 40.74 24.99 -6.35
CA GLU A 108 40.71 23.58 -6.03
C GLU A 108 41.34 23.50 -4.64
N GLN A 109 40.52 23.78 -3.63
CA GLN A 109 40.70 23.11 -2.36
C GLN A 109 40.43 21.63 -2.67
N HIS A 110 41.47 20.97 -3.18
CA HIS A 110 41.76 19.62 -2.75
C HIS A 110 41.90 19.69 -1.23
N VAL A 111 40.76 19.65 -0.56
CA VAL A 111 40.73 19.07 0.76
C VAL A 111 40.99 17.60 0.48
N GLU A 112 42.26 17.20 0.48
CA GLU A 112 42.56 15.82 0.83
C GLU A 112 41.85 15.59 2.16
N PHE A 113 40.79 14.80 2.11
CA PHE A 113 40.07 14.38 3.30
C PHE A 113 41.00 13.42 4.04
N VAL A 114 41.96 13.98 4.78
CA VAL A 114 42.82 13.22 5.69
C VAL A 114 41.89 12.77 6.80
N GLY A 115 41.47 11.50 6.70
CA GLY A 115 40.45 10.89 7.51
C GLY A 115 40.56 11.21 8.99
N THR A 116 39.52 11.81 9.54
CA THR A 116 39.19 11.69 10.96
C THR A 116 38.28 10.50 11.19
N PHE A 117 38.60 9.38 10.53
CA PHE A 117 38.12 8.06 10.92
C PHE A 117 38.93 7.62 12.13
N ASN A 118 38.30 6.90 13.04
CA ASN A 118 38.84 6.42 14.31
C ASN A 118 40.34 6.06 14.25
N ARG A 119 41.12 6.55 15.22
CA ARG A 119 42.58 6.25 15.30
C ARG A 119 42.87 4.76 15.49
N ASN A 120 41.87 3.94 15.80
CA ASN A 120 41.98 2.48 15.87
C ASN A 120 41.53 1.81 14.57
N HIS A 121 42.40 1.86 13.55
CA HIS A 121 42.15 1.30 12.21
C HIS A 121 41.73 -0.19 12.23
N LYS A 122 42.23 -1.00 13.19
CA LYS A 122 41.86 -2.42 13.31
C LYS A 122 40.39 -2.63 13.68
N ARG A 123 39.83 -1.75 14.53
CA ARG A 123 38.43 -1.79 14.97
C ARG A 123 37.49 -1.43 13.82
N SER A 124 37.81 -0.35 13.11
CA SER A 124 37.05 0.12 11.94
C SER A 124 37.01 -0.95 10.83
N MET A 125 38.16 -1.58 10.52
CA MET A 125 38.22 -2.68 9.56
C MET A 125 37.38 -3.89 10.00
N ALA A 126 37.43 -4.26 11.29
CA ALA A 126 36.64 -5.38 11.81
C ALA A 126 35.12 -5.15 11.72
N LEU A 127 34.64 -3.93 12.03
CA LEU A 127 33.22 -3.59 11.90
C LEU A 127 32.77 -3.60 10.44
N ALA A 128 33.54 -2.96 9.56
CA ALA A 128 33.25 -2.92 8.13
C ALA A 128 33.22 -4.32 7.51
N ASP A 129 34.17 -5.19 7.86
CA ASP A 129 34.22 -6.58 7.39
C ASP A 129 33.02 -7.38 7.89
N GLN A 130 32.63 -7.21 9.16
CA GLN A 130 31.47 -7.90 9.72
C GLN A 130 30.16 -7.40 9.08
N ALA A 131 30.02 -6.10 8.85
CA ALA A 131 28.86 -5.52 8.19
C ALA A 131 28.72 -6.07 6.76
N LYS A 132 29.84 -6.16 6.01
CA LYS A 132 29.87 -6.78 4.67
C LYS A 132 29.50 -8.25 4.70
N GLN A 133 29.95 -9.01 5.71
CA GLN A 133 29.55 -10.41 5.86
C GLN A 133 28.05 -10.55 6.08
N VAL A 134 27.46 -9.74 6.96
CA VAL A 134 26.00 -9.74 7.17
C VAL A 134 25.25 -9.29 5.93
N ALA A 135 25.72 -8.23 5.25
CA ALA A 135 25.15 -7.77 3.99
C ALA A 135 25.18 -8.89 2.92
N ALA A 136 26.24 -9.69 2.86
CA ALA A 136 26.34 -10.83 1.96
C ALA A 136 25.35 -11.97 2.30
N GLU A 137 24.92 -12.12 3.56
CA GLU A 137 23.84 -13.06 3.92
C GLU A 137 22.48 -12.64 3.32
N PHE A 138 22.33 -11.37 2.94
CA PHE A 138 21.16 -10.84 2.24
C PHE A 138 21.32 -10.84 0.71
N ASP A 139 22.46 -11.27 0.16
CA ASP A 139 22.63 -11.30 -1.28
C ASP A 139 21.64 -12.28 -1.95
N PHE A 140 21.12 -11.88 -3.09
CA PHE A 140 20.20 -12.70 -3.90
C PHE A 140 20.69 -12.70 -5.33
N SER A 141 21.67 -13.55 -5.61
CA SER A 141 22.42 -13.59 -6.86
C SER A 141 21.55 -13.79 -8.10
N ASP A 142 22.12 -13.50 -9.28
CA ASP A 142 21.43 -13.69 -10.57
C ASP A 142 20.95 -15.15 -10.75
N ASP A 143 21.76 -16.12 -10.35
CA ASP A 143 21.37 -17.54 -10.35
C ASP A 143 20.18 -17.83 -9.43
N ALA A 144 20.11 -17.16 -8.28
CA ALA A 144 18.99 -17.30 -7.35
C ALA A 144 17.70 -16.68 -7.94
N VAL A 145 17.80 -15.49 -8.54
CA VAL A 145 16.71 -14.85 -9.31
C VAL A 145 16.20 -15.80 -10.39
N ASN A 146 17.10 -16.37 -11.19
CA ASN A 146 16.74 -17.26 -12.30
C ASN A 146 16.05 -18.55 -11.84
N LYS A 147 16.48 -19.14 -10.71
CA LYS A 147 15.81 -20.29 -10.12
C LYS A 147 14.42 -19.93 -9.60
N ALA A 148 14.31 -18.80 -8.90
CA ALA A 148 13.05 -18.32 -8.36
C ALA A 148 12.05 -17.96 -9.46
N VAL A 149 12.47 -17.39 -10.60
CA VAL A 149 11.59 -17.12 -11.75
C VAL A 149 10.99 -18.41 -12.31
N LYS A 150 11.79 -19.47 -12.45
CA LYS A 150 11.29 -20.77 -12.91
C LYS A 150 10.28 -21.37 -11.95
N GLU A 151 10.56 -21.28 -10.66
CA GLU A 151 9.64 -21.76 -9.62
C GLU A 151 8.36 -20.92 -9.57
N PHE A 152 8.46 -19.62 -9.74
CA PHE A 152 7.33 -18.70 -9.80
C PHE A 152 6.39 -19.07 -10.96
N ILE A 153 6.93 -19.31 -12.16
CA ILE A 153 6.15 -19.77 -13.32
C ILE A 153 5.48 -21.12 -13.03
N ARG A 154 6.20 -22.06 -12.42
CA ARG A 154 5.66 -23.38 -12.05
C ARG A 154 4.47 -23.25 -11.09
N GLU A 155 4.58 -22.42 -10.05
CA GLU A 155 3.49 -22.19 -9.10
C GLU A 155 2.33 -21.38 -9.70
N MET A 156 2.60 -20.46 -10.63
CA MET A 156 1.56 -19.78 -11.39
C MET A 156 0.72 -20.80 -12.18
N ASP A 157 1.37 -21.67 -12.95
CA ASP A 157 0.67 -22.68 -13.75
C ASP A 157 -0.12 -23.65 -12.86
N GLU A 158 0.49 -24.11 -11.77
CA GLU A 158 -0.19 -24.97 -10.79
C GLU A 158 -1.45 -24.31 -10.20
N GLY A 159 -1.35 -23.02 -9.84
CA GLY A 159 -2.46 -22.26 -9.29
C GLY A 159 -3.59 -21.99 -10.30
N LEU A 160 -3.32 -21.98 -11.60
CA LEU A 160 -4.35 -21.89 -12.64
C LEU A 160 -5.09 -23.22 -12.85
N GLU A 161 -4.44 -24.34 -12.53
CA GLU A 161 -4.98 -25.69 -12.72
C GLU A 161 -5.87 -26.17 -11.57
N ARG A 162 -5.51 -25.85 -10.32
CA ARG A 162 -6.19 -26.39 -9.13
C ARG A 162 -6.27 -25.42 -7.97
N LYS A 163 -7.14 -25.72 -7.00
CA LYS A 163 -7.27 -24.97 -5.74
C LYS A 163 -6.32 -25.52 -4.67
N GLY A 164 -6.04 -24.72 -3.64
CA GLY A 164 -5.25 -25.15 -2.48
C GLY A 164 -3.73 -25.19 -2.72
N THR A 165 -3.26 -24.51 -3.75
CA THR A 165 -1.85 -24.29 -4.09
C THR A 165 -1.27 -23.13 -3.27
N GLU A 166 0.05 -23.00 -3.26
CA GLU A 166 0.74 -21.89 -2.59
C GLU A 166 0.37 -20.53 -3.22
N MET A 167 0.51 -20.41 -4.54
CA MET A 167 -0.06 -19.29 -5.31
C MET A 167 -1.52 -19.58 -5.68
N SER A 168 -2.45 -18.75 -5.20
CA SER A 168 -3.88 -19.02 -5.35
C SER A 168 -4.44 -18.71 -6.74
N GLN A 169 -3.84 -17.77 -7.50
CA GLN A 169 -4.26 -17.39 -8.86
C GLN A 169 -5.78 -17.15 -8.97
N ILE A 170 -6.35 -16.35 -8.07
CA ILE A 170 -7.78 -16.12 -7.91
C ILE A 170 -8.36 -15.45 -9.17
N PRO A 171 -9.31 -16.10 -9.88
CA PRO A 171 -9.99 -15.49 -11.01
C PRO A 171 -10.88 -14.31 -10.54
N SER A 172 -10.67 -13.12 -11.11
CA SER A 172 -11.40 -11.92 -10.68
C SER A 172 -12.76 -11.73 -11.37
N TYR A 173 -13.08 -12.55 -12.37
CA TYR A 173 -14.24 -12.39 -13.24
C TYR A 173 -14.26 -11.10 -14.08
N VAL A 174 -13.16 -10.33 -14.07
CA VAL A 174 -12.96 -9.17 -14.94
C VAL A 174 -12.35 -9.65 -16.26
N THR A 175 -13.11 -9.57 -17.35
CA THR A 175 -12.77 -10.18 -18.65
C THR A 175 -12.31 -9.17 -19.69
N ALA A 176 -12.41 -7.87 -19.39
CA ALA A 176 -11.99 -6.79 -20.28
C ALA A 176 -11.16 -5.77 -19.51
N VAL A 177 -10.13 -5.23 -20.18
CA VAL A 177 -9.24 -4.21 -19.64
C VAL A 177 -9.48 -2.89 -20.39
N PRO A 178 -9.56 -1.74 -19.69
CA PRO A 178 -9.88 -0.48 -20.33
C PRO A 178 -8.76 0.01 -21.25
N ASN A 179 -9.15 0.76 -22.28
CA ASN A 179 -8.23 1.30 -23.29
C ASN A 179 -8.16 2.84 -23.29
N GLY A 180 -8.82 3.50 -22.32
CA GLY A 180 -8.80 4.95 -22.16
C GLY A 180 -9.92 5.69 -22.90
N THR A 181 -10.74 4.99 -23.69
CA THR A 181 -11.89 5.57 -24.41
C THR A 181 -13.18 5.58 -23.60
N GLU A 182 -13.17 4.92 -22.44
CA GLU A 182 -14.32 4.79 -21.56
C GLU A 182 -14.76 6.16 -21.04
N LYS A 183 -16.08 6.37 -21.01
CA LYS A 183 -16.73 7.60 -20.54
C LYS A 183 -17.82 7.24 -19.55
N GLY A 184 -18.11 8.16 -18.64
CA GLY A 184 -19.22 7.99 -17.71
C GLY A 184 -18.86 8.41 -16.30
N LEU A 185 -19.84 8.38 -15.42
CA LEU A 185 -19.69 8.65 -14.00
C LEU A 185 -19.94 7.34 -13.23
N TYR A 186 -18.95 6.91 -12.48
CA TYR A 186 -18.97 5.65 -11.74
C TYR A 186 -18.63 5.89 -10.29
N MET A 187 -19.12 5.03 -9.40
CA MET A 187 -18.77 5.10 -7.99
C MET A 187 -17.80 3.99 -7.62
N ALA A 188 -16.97 4.27 -6.63
CA ALA A 188 -16.16 3.28 -5.97
C ALA A 188 -16.14 3.53 -4.45
N VAL A 189 -16.05 2.45 -3.69
CA VAL A 189 -15.82 2.48 -2.25
C VAL A 189 -14.66 1.58 -1.90
N ASP A 190 -13.88 1.99 -0.91
CA ASP A 190 -12.68 1.30 -0.46
C ASP A 190 -12.72 1.14 1.05
N LEU A 191 -12.82 -0.11 1.50
CA LEU A 191 -12.73 -0.48 2.90
C LEU A 191 -11.28 -0.79 3.28
N GLY A 192 -10.57 0.25 3.73
CA GLY A 192 -9.21 0.14 4.25
C GLY A 192 -9.15 -0.36 5.70
N GLY A 193 -7.93 -0.51 6.21
CA GLY A 193 -7.67 -0.98 7.59
C GLY A 193 -8.07 0.00 8.70
N THR A 194 -8.28 1.27 8.37
CA THR A 194 -8.54 2.33 9.37
C THR A 194 -9.54 3.37 8.88
N ASN A 195 -9.70 3.48 7.56
CA ASN A 195 -10.56 4.47 6.95
C ASN A 195 -11.43 3.79 5.89
N PHE A 196 -12.64 4.31 5.74
CA PHE A 196 -13.51 4.03 4.63
C PHE A 196 -13.50 5.23 3.69
N ARG A 197 -13.42 4.96 2.38
CA ARG A 197 -13.43 6.00 1.36
C ARG A 197 -14.57 5.76 0.38
N VAL A 198 -15.28 6.82 0.04
CA VAL A 198 -16.30 6.86 -1.01
C VAL A 198 -15.82 7.82 -2.09
N CYS A 199 -15.90 7.42 -3.34
CA CYS A 199 -15.49 8.25 -4.45
C CYS A 199 -16.41 8.11 -5.67
N SER A 200 -16.53 9.19 -6.44
CA SER A 200 -17.13 9.20 -7.76
C SER A 200 -16.09 9.63 -8.78
N ILE A 201 -15.96 8.86 -9.85
CA ILE A 201 -14.96 9.02 -10.88
C ILE A 201 -15.66 9.35 -12.20
N LYS A 202 -15.36 10.52 -12.74
CA LYS A 202 -15.82 10.95 -14.07
C LYS A 202 -14.73 10.61 -15.09
N LEU A 203 -14.98 9.61 -15.93
CA LEU A 203 -14.10 9.24 -17.04
C LEU A 203 -14.41 10.14 -18.25
N HIS A 204 -13.36 10.73 -18.83
CA HIS A 204 -13.48 11.68 -19.93
C HIS A 204 -13.34 11.02 -21.32
N GLY A 205 -12.89 9.76 -21.40
CA GLY A 205 -12.69 9.01 -22.65
C GLY A 205 -11.52 9.49 -23.50
N ASN A 206 -10.52 10.05 -22.84
CA ASN A 206 -9.27 10.55 -23.42
C ASN A 206 -8.11 10.27 -22.46
N THR A 207 -8.13 9.11 -21.78
CA THR A 207 -7.16 8.69 -20.75
C THR A 207 -7.07 9.58 -19.50
N THR A 208 -7.96 10.57 -19.35
CA THR A 208 -8.04 11.45 -18.16
C THR A 208 -9.34 11.23 -17.39
N PHE A 209 -9.34 11.57 -16.11
CA PHE A 209 -10.50 11.45 -15.24
C PHE A 209 -10.52 12.57 -14.20
N SER A 210 -11.69 12.81 -13.60
CA SER A 210 -11.87 13.65 -12.42
C SER A 210 -12.38 12.81 -11.25
N ILE A 211 -11.87 13.07 -10.03
CA ILE A 211 -12.27 12.36 -8.82
C ILE A 211 -12.89 13.34 -7.83
N THR A 212 -14.03 12.95 -7.27
CA THR A 212 -14.57 13.51 -6.02
C THR A 212 -14.57 12.41 -4.98
N GLN A 213 -14.04 12.68 -3.78
CA GLN A 213 -13.91 11.66 -2.73
C GLN A 213 -14.18 12.22 -1.34
N SER A 214 -14.70 11.37 -0.46
CA SER A 214 -14.78 11.58 0.98
C SER A 214 -14.13 10.40 1.70
N LYS A 215 -13.40 10.71 2.78
CA LYS A 215 -12.70 9.72 3.60
C LYS A 215 -13.12 9.91 5.05
N VAL A 216 -13.43 8.81 5.72
CA VAL A 216 -13.85 8.80 7.12
C VAL A 216 -13.13 7.70 7.88
N ALA A 217 -12.77 7.97 9.13
CA ALA A 217 -12.19 6.96 10.01
C ALA A 217 -13.26 5.94 10.41
N ILE A 218 -12.88 4.66 10.46
CA ILE A 218 -13.76 3.58 10.91
C ILE A 218 -13.71 3.55 12.44
N PRO A 219 -14.86 3.69 13.14
CA PRO A 219 -14.91 3.49 14.58
C PRO A 219 -14.39 2.11 14.98
N ARG A 220 -13.51 2.05 15.99
CA ARG A 220 -12.83 0.79 16.38
C ARG A 220 -13.80 -0.29 16.86
N ASP A 221 -14.89 0.12 17.51
CA ASP A 221 -15.98 -0.76 17.95
C ASP A 221 -16.67 -1.45 16.78
N LEU A 222 -16.76 -0.81 15.61
CA LEU A 222 -17.32 -1.43 14.40
C LEU A 222 -16.39 -2.46 13.77
N MET A 223 -15.07 -2.37 14.00
CA MET A 223 -14.10 -3.34 13.49
C MET A 223 -14.19 -4.69 14.20
N VAL A 224 -14.73 -4.71 15.43
CA VAL A 224 -14.88 -5.90 16.29
C VAL A 224 -16.34 -6.12 16.71
N ALA A 225 -17.27 -5.61 15.89
CA ALA A 225 -18.69 -5.73 16.15
C ALA A 225 -19.13 -7.20 16.15
N LYS A 226 -20.19 -7.51 16.90
CA LYS A 226 -20.73 -8.88 16.96
C LYS A 226 -21.38 -9.32 15.65
N THR A 227 -21.93 -8.36 14.89
CA THR A 227 -22.65 -8.63 13.65
C THR A 227 -22.08 -7.79 12.52
N SER A 228 -22.07 -8.35 11.30
CA SER A 228 -21.59 -7.60 10.13
C SER A 228 -22.46 -6.39 9.82
N LYS A 229 -23.76 -6.47 10.15
CA LYS A 229 -24.74 -5.42 9.91
C LYS A 229 -24.30 -4.04 10.40
N GLU A 230 -23.70 -3.94 11.58
CA GLU A 230 -23.29 -2.66 12.16
C GLU A 230 -22.24 -1.94 11.29
N LEU A 231 -21.22 -2.68 10.84
CA LEU A 231 -20.20 -2.17 9.93
C LEU A 231 -20.82 -1.78 8.59
N PHE A 232 -21.54 -2.69 7.92
CA PHE A 232 -22.08 -2.43 6.59
C PHE A 232 -23.14 -1.32 6.58
N SER A 233 -23.92 -1.17 7.66
CA SER A 233 -24.85 -0.04 7.84
C SER A 233 -24.12 1.29 7.97
N PHE A 234 -22.98 1.30 8.68
CA PHE A 234 -22.10 2.47 8.72
C PHE A 234 -21.59 2.81 7.31
N LEU A 235 -21.09 1.83 6.54
CA LEU A 235 -20.61 2.06 5.16
C LEU A 235 -21.71 2.67 4.27
N ALA A 236 -22.92 2.09 4.29
CA ALA A 236 -24.06 2.58 3.51
C ALA A 236 -24.46 4.02 3.87
N LYS A 237 -24.40 4.40 5.15
CA LYS A 237 -24.64 5.80 5.59
C LYS A 237 -23.58 6.76 5.07
N GLN A 238 -22.32 6.33 4.95
CA GLN A 238 -21.27 7.17 4.35
C GLN A 238 -21.51 7.36 2.85
N ILE A 239 -22.00 6.33 2.15
CA ILE A 239 -22.43 6.44 0.75
C ILE A 239 -23.60 7.44 0.62
N GLU A 240 -24.61 7.35 1.48
CA GLU A 240 -25.73 8.30 1.51
C GLU A 240 -25.26 9.74 1.72
N ALA A 241 -24.39 9.97 2.72
CA ALA A 241 -23.85 11.29 3.02
C ALA A 241 -23.06 11.86 1.82
N PHE A 242 -22.28 11.03 1.14
CA PHE A 242 -21.53 11.41 -0.06
C PHE A 242 -22.47 11.79 -1.22
N LEU A 243 -23.51 11.00 -1.47
CA LEU A 243 -24.51 11.30 -2.52
C LEU A 243 -25.22 12.63 -2.25
N LYS A 244 -25.64 12.89 -1.01
CA LYS A 244 -26.25 14.17 -0.61
C LYS A 244 -25.32 15.36 -0.87
N ALA A 245 -24.03 15.20 -0.57
CA ALA A 245 -23.06 16.30 -0.67
C ALA A 245 -22.61 16.60 -2.11
N HIS A 246 -22.54 15.58 -2.97
CA HIS A 246 -21.85 15.69 -4.26
C HIS A 246 -22.71 15.32 -5.48
N HIS A 247 -23.84 14.64 -5.28
CA HIS A 247 -24.74 14.16 -6.33
C HIS A 247 -26.21 14.42 -5.96
N GLU A 248 -26.47 15.62 -5.40
CA GLU A 248 -27.78 16.00 -4.85
C GLU A 248 -28.90 15.88 -5.90
N GLU A 249 -28.64 16.21 -7.17
CA GLU A 249 -29.66 16.08 -8.22
C GLU A 249 -30.12 14.63 -8.42
N HIS A 250 -29.18 13.68 -8.48
CA HIS A 250 -29.49 12.25 -8.56
C HIS A 250 -30.18 11.74 -7.28
N TYR A 251 -29.69 12.18 -6.12
CA TYR A 251 -30.27 11.82 -4.82
C TYR A 251 -31.71 12.37 -4.65
N ALA A 252 -31.93 13.64 -5.00
CA ALA A 252 -33.22 14.31 -4.94
C ALA A 252 -34.20 13.81 -6.00
N GLY A 253 -33.72 13.40 -7.19
CA GLY A 253 -34.53 12.71 -8.19
C GLY A 253 -35.11 11.40 -7.66
N THR A 254 -34.30 10.64 -6.92
CA THR A 254 -34.71 9.41 -6.24
C THR A 254 -35.77 9.70 -5.15
N LEU A 255 -35.56 10.74 -4.33
CA LEU A 255 -36.52 11.18 -3.31
C LEU A 255 -37.82 11.76 -3.90
N ARG A 256 -37.78 12.48 -5.02
CA ARG A 256 -38.99 13.04 -5.65
C ARG A 256 -39.92 11.95 -6.19
N ARG A 257 -39.37 10.84 -6.72
CA ARG A 257 -40.19 9.69 -7.17
C ARG A 257 -40.79 8.90 -6.01
N ARG A 258 -40.14 8.94 -4.84
CA ARG A 258 -40.69 8.42 -3.57
C ARG A 258 -41.98 9.13 -3.16
N GLU A 259 -42.12 10.41 -3.51
CA GLU A 259 -43.27 11.24 -3.11
C GLU A 259 -44.44 11.19 -4.13
N GLY A 260 -44.26 10.63 -5.34
CA GLY A 260 -45.40 10.35 -6.22
C GLY A 260 -45.08 9.85 -7.65
N LYS A 261 -45.59 8.65 -7.98
CA LYS A 261 -45.98 8.20 -9.35
C LYS A 261 -44.92 8.21 -10.48
N ALA A 262 -43.77 7.59 -10.30
CA ALA A 262 -42.93 7.19 -11.45
C ALA A 262 -42.43 5.74 -11.26
N GLY A 263 -42.33 4.99 -12.35
CA GLY A 263 -42.02 3.54 -12.38
C GLY A 263 -40.63 3.17 -11.85
N GLN A 264 -40.24 1.89 -12.04
CA GLN A 264 -38.91 1.43 -11.67
C GLN A 264 -37.82 2.36 -12.24
N PRO A 265 -36.74 2.64 -11.50
CA PRO A 265 -35.63 3.46 -12.01
C PRO A 265 -35.10 2.83 -13.30
N GLU A 266 -34.91 3.64 -14.34
CA GLU A 266 -34.20 3.18 -15.54
C GLU A 266 -32.73 2.89 -15.17
N GLU A 267 -32.11 1.91 -15.84
CA GLU A 267 -30.73 1.49 -15.55
C GLU A 267 -29.73 2.66 -15.64
N GLU A 268 -30.02 3.69 -16.43
CA GLU A 268 -29.18 4.88 -16.63
C GLU A 268 -29.05 5.77 -15.38
N GLU A 269 -29.90 5.59 -14.37
CA GLU A 269 -29.92 6.44 -13.17
C GLU A 269 -29.32 5.78 -11.92
N ILE A 270 -28.97 4.50 -11.99
CA ILE A 270 -28.36 3.76 -10.88
C ILE A 270 -26.84 3.84 -11.00
N PHE A 271 -26.18 4.27 -9.92
CA PHE A 271 -24.72 4.24 -9.89
C PHE A 271 -24.22 2.82 -9.72
N ASN A 272 -23.50 2.33 -10.73
CA ASN A 272 -22.68 1.13 -10.60
C ASN A 272 -21.49 1.43 -9.69
N LEU A 273 -21.38 0.67 -8.61
CA LEU A 273 -20.39 0.81 -7.56
C LEU A 273 -19.37 -0.34 -7.61
N GLY A 274 -18.10 0.01 -7.71
CA GLY A 274 -16.99 -0.92 -7.45
C GLY A 274 -16.68 -0.95 -5.94
N PHE A 275 -16.74 -2.13 -5.34
CA PHE A 275 -16.43 -2.32 -3.94
C PHE A 275 -15.02 -2.90 -3.78
N THR A 276 -14.04 -2.03 -3.53
CA THR A 276 -12.69 -2.46 -3.18
C THR A 276 -12.66 -3.01 -1.76
N PHE A 277 -12.36 -4.29 -1.66
CA PHE A 277 -12.40 -5.07 -0.43
C PHE A 277 -11.12 -5.90 -0.32
N SER A 278 -10.04 -5.28 0.13
CA SER A 278 -8.71 -5.91 0.25
C SER A 278 -8.60 -6.79 1.51
N PHE A 279 -9.47 -7.80 1.61
CA PHE A 279 -9.39 -8.90 2.57
C PHE A 279 -9.42 -10.23 1.83
N PRO A 280 -8.92 -11.32 2.43
CA PRO A 280 -9.01 -12.64 1.82
C PRO A 280 -10.47 -13.03 1.51
N VAL A 281 -10.82 -13.09 0.22
CA VAL A 281 -12.14 -13.46 -0.27
C VAL A 281 -12.04 -14.61 -1.26
N GLN A 282 -12.96 -15.57 -1.15
CA GLN A 282 -13.21 -16.52 -2.22
C GLN A 282 -14.18 -15.87 -3.20
N GLN A 283 -13.63 -15.30 -4.28
CA GLN A 283 -14.43 -14.67 -5.32
C GLN A 283 -15.09 -15.75 -6.21
N ILE A 284 -16.41 -15.66 -6.34
CA ILE A 284 -17.25 -16.62 -7.09
C ILE A 284 -18.11 -15.93 -8.16
N GLY A 285 -17.87 -14.64 -8.39
CA GLY A 285 -18.49 -13.83 -9.43
C GLY A 285 -17.88 -12.42 -9.41
N ILE A 286 -18.17 -11.61 -10.44
CA ILE A 286 -17.64 -10.24 -10.50
C ILE A 286 -18.14 -9.39 -9.33
N ASN A 287 -19.37 -9.62 -8.85
CA ASN A 287 -20.01 -8.92 -7.73
C ASN A 287 -20.33 -9.86 -6.55
N LYS A 288 -19.56 -10.94 -6.38
CA LYS A 288 -19.84 -11.96 -5.37
C LYS A 288 -18.55 -12.53 -4.78
N GLY A 289 -18.38 -12.43 -3.47
CA GLY A 289 -17.20 -12.97 -2.80
C GLY A 289 -17.44 -13.30 -1.34
N LEU A 290 -17.08 -14.53 -0.98
CA LEU A 290 -17.24 -15.02 0.38
C LEU A 290 -16.02 -14.64 1.21
N LEU A 291 -16.22 -13.92 2.32
CA LEU A 291 -15.12 -13.58 3.22
C LEU A 291 -14.51 -14.86 3.81
N MET A 292 -13.20 -15.04 3.67
CA MET A 292 -12.52 -16.20 4.26
C MET A 292 -12.08 -15.93 5.69
N ARG A 293 -11.49 -14.76 5.95
CA ARG A 293 -11.04 -14.32 7.27
C ARG A 293 -10.80 -12.82 7.28
N TRP A 294 -10.93 -12.21 8.44
CA TRP A 294 -10.54 -10.83 8.65
C TRP A 294 -9.03 -10.67 8.82
N THR A 295 -8.55 -9.47 8.48
CA THR A 295 -7.18 -9.01 8.70
C THR A 295 -7.23 -7.53 9.12
N LYS A 296 -6.08 -6.85 9.24
CA LYS A 296 -6.02 -5.39 9.48
C LYS A 296 -6.76 -4.94 10.76
N GLY A 297 -6.85 -5.81 11.77
CA GLY A 297 -7.50 -5.53 13.04
C GLY A 297 -9.02 -5.68 13.06
N PHE A 298 -9.64 -6.13 11.97
CA PHE A 298 -11.05 -6.52 11.96
C PHE A 298 -11.23 -7.91 12.58
N ASP A 299 -12.33 -8.12 13.29
CA ASP A 299 -12.72 -9.39 13.89
C ASP A 299 -14.26 -9.45 14.05
N ILE A 300 -14.95 -9.74 12.96
CA ILE A 300 -16.42 -9.87 12.91
C ILE A 300 -16.77 -11.28 12.45
N GLU A 301 -16.89 -12.21 13.39
CA GLU A 301 -17.13 -13.64 13.13
C GLU A 301 -18.36 -13.87 12.23
N ASP A 302 -19.42 -13.10 12.44
CA ASP A 302 -20.68 -13.18 11.66
C ASP A 302 -20.50 -12.89 10.16
N ALA A 303 -19.44 -12.19 9.73
CA ALA A 303 -19.21 -11.92 8.30
C ALA A 303 -18.51 -13.08 7.58
N ILE A 304 -17.83 -13.98 8.30
CA ILE A 304 -17.02 -15.06 7.70
C ILE A 304 -17.93 -16.04 6.95
N GLY A 305 -17.55 -16.37 5.71
CA GLY A 305 -18.31 -17.22 4.81
C GLY A 305 -19.51 -16.54 4.13
N LYS A 306 -19.79 -15.27 4.43
CA LYS A 306 -20.88 -14.51 3.79
C LYS A 306 -20.39 -13.70 2.59
N ASP A 307 -21.30 -13.47 1.65
CA ASP A 307 -21.07 -12.61 0.49
C ASP A 307 -21.03 -11.13 0.89
N VAL A 308 -19.84 -10.53 0.84
CA VAL A 308 -19.62 -9.15 1.29
C VAL A 308 -20.30 -8.12 0.40
N CYS A 309 -20.51 -8.43 -0.89
CA CYS A 309 -21.26 -7.56 -1.80
C CYS A 309 -22.74 -7.53 -1.42
N ALA A 310 -23.33 -8.70 -1.14
CA ALA A 310 -24.72 -8.79 -0.66
C ALA A 310 -24.91 -8.10 0.69
N LEU A 311 -23.95 -8.22 1.62
CA LEU A 311 -24.00 -7.51 2.91
C LEU A 311 -24.05 -5.99 2.74
N LEU A 312 -23.24 -5.43 1.84
CA LEU A 312 -23.26 -4.00 1.54
C LEU A 312 -24.54 -3.60 0.78
N GLN A 313 -24.94 -4.37 -0.23
CA GLN A 313 -26.13 -4.08 -1.03
C GLN A 313 -27.39 -4.06 -0.16
N ALA A 314 -27.53 -4.99 0.79
CA ALA A 314 -28.70 -5.03 1.68
C ALA A 314 -28.86 -3.74 2.51
N GLU A 315 -27.76 -3.14 2.98
CA GLU A 315 -27.80 -1.90 3.74
C GLU A 315 -27.98 -0.66 2.84
N ILE A 316 -27.47 -0.70 1.60
CA ILE A 316 -27.75 0.31 0.56
C ILE A 316 -29.25 0.30 0.21
N ASP A 317 -29.84 -0.88 0.00
CA ASP A 317 -31.25 -1.07 -0.32
C ASP A 317 -32.15 -0.65 0.84
N ALA A 318 -31.75 -0.91 2.08
CA ALA A 318 -32.45 -0.48 3.28
C ALA A 318 -32.49 1.05 3.44
N LEU A 319 -31.50 1.76 2.89
CA LEU A 319 -31.47 3.22 2.79
C LEU A 319 -32.11 3.74 1.48
N HIS A 320 -32.55 2.84 0.59
CA HIS A 320 -33.16 3.16 -0.69
C HIS A 320 -32.29 4.05 -1.60
N LEU A 321 -30.97 3.83 -1.59
CA LEU A 321 -30.04 4.61 -2.40
C LEU A 321 -30.03 4.10 -3.85
N PRO A 322 -29.84 4.99 -4.85
CA PRO A 322 -29.76 4.61 -6.27
C PRO A 322 -28.36 4.05 -6.61
N VAL A 323 -27.92 3.03 -5.89
CA VAL A 323 -26.56 2.46 -6.01
C VAL A 323 -26.64 0.93 -6.07
N LYS A 324 -25.89 0.35 -7.01
CA LYS A 324 -25.76 -1.10 -7.17
C LYS A 324 -24.30 -1.50 -7.02
N VAL A 325 -24.01 -2.42 -6.11
CA VAL A 325 -22.70 -3.07 -5.97
C VAL A 325 -22.50 -3.95 -7.20
N ALA A 326 -21.83 -3.38 -8.20
CA ALA A 326 -21.64 -3.99 -9.52
C ALA A 326 -20.40 -4.86 -9.58
N ALA A 327 -19.41 -4.62 -8.73
CA ALA A 327 -18.19 -5.41 -8.69
C ALA A 327 -17.56 -5.46 -7.30
N LEU A 328 -16.95 -6.61 -6.98
CA LEU A 328 -15.99 -6.81 -5.91
C LEU A 328 -14.58 -6.68 -6.49
N VAL A 329 -13.74 -5.90 -5.84
CA VAL A 329 -12.44 -5.49 -6.39
C VAL A 329 -11.32 -5.78 -5.40
N ASN A 330 -10.31 -6.49 -5.88
CA ASN A 330 -9.00 -6.55 -5.22
C ASN A 330 -8.17 -5.33 -5.65
N ASP A 331 -7.38 -4.78 -4.73
CA ASP A 331 -6.54 -3.61 -4.98
C ASP A 331 -5.62 -3.76 -6.19
N THR A 332 -4.94 -4.90 -6.37
CA THR A 332 -4.04 -5.13 -7.52
C THR A 332 -4.79 -5.20 -8.85
N VAL A 333 -6.00 -5.77 -8.86
CA VAL A 333 -6.89 -5.76 -10.05
C VAL A 333 -7.27 -4.32 -10.36
N GLY A 334 -7.63 -3.53 -9.35
CA GLY A 334 -7.89 -2.11 -9.50
C GLY A 334 -6.67 -1.33 -10.04
N THR A 335 -5.48 -1.60 -9.53
CA THR A 335 -4.20 -1.01 -9.97
C THR A 335 -3.95 -1.29 -11.45
N LEU A 336 -4.16 -2.52 -11.92
CA LEU A 336 -4.07 -2.88 -13.34
C LEU A 336 -5.04 -2.04 -14.18
N MET A 337 -6.30 -1.97 -13.75
CA MET A 337 -7.37 -1.29 -14.50
C MET A 337 -7.14 0.22 -14.58
N ALA A 338 -6.74 0.84 -13.47
CA ALA A 338 -6.42 2.26 -13.40
C ALA A 338 -5.20 2.60 -14.28
N ARG A 339 -4.16 1.75 -14.25
CA ARG A 339 -3.01 1.91 -15.15
C ARG A 339 -3.46 1.83 -16.60
N SER A 340 -4.20 0.80 -16.98
CA SER A 340 -4.57 0.60 -18.39
C SER A 340 -5.41 1.75 -18.96
N TYR A 341 -6.28 2.36 -18.15
CA TYR A 341 -7.03 3.54 -18.57
C TYR A 341 -6.16 4.79 -18.78
N THR A 342 -5.13 4.98 -17.95
CA THR A 342 -4.28 6.18 -17.96
C THR A 342 -3.01 6.05 -18.80
N SER A 343 -2.67 4.83 -19.20
CA SER A 343 -1.44 4.55 -19.91
C SER A 343 -1.45 5.18 -21.31
N PRO A 344 -0.42 5.95 -21.69
CA PRO A 344 -0.32 6.52 -23.03
C PRO A 344 0.00 5.41 -24.02
N GLY A 345 -0.94 5.10 -24.92
CA GLY A 345 -0.71 4.15 -26.02
C GLY A 345 -1.93 3.31 -26.39
N LYS A 346 -1.75 2.42 -27.37
CA LYS A 346 -2.74 1.40 -27.77
C LYS A 346 -2.54 0.06 -27.04
N THR A 347 -1.46 -0.09 -26.27
CA THR A 347 -1.05 -1.34 -25.64
C THR A 347 -1.68 -1.46 -24.26
N GLY A 348 -2.52 -2.48 -24.04
CA GLY A 348 -3.15 -2.73 -22.75
C GLY A 348 -2.14 -3.13 -21.67
N THR A 349 -2.36 -2.69 -20.42
CA THR A 349 -1.50 -3.04 -19.28
C THR A 349 -1.59 -4.54 -18.98
N LEU A 350 -0.44 -5.19 -18.83
CA LEU A 350 -0.35 -6.62 -18.54
C LEU A 350 -0.54 -6.93 -17.07
N LEU A 351 0.11 -6.16 -16.19
CA LEU A 351 0.25 -6.44 -14.76
C LEU A 351 -0.04 -5.18 -13.96
N GLY A 352 -0.86 -5.31 -12.92
CA GLY A 352 -0.94 -4.37 -11.80
C GLY A 352 -0.27 -4.99 -10.59
N ALA A 353 0.75 -4.34 -10.03
CA ALA A 353 1.52 -4.85 -8.90
C ALA A 353 1.54 -3.85 -7.74
N ILE A 354 1.51 -4.37 -6.52
CA ILE A 354 1.65 -3.58 -5.30
C ILE A 354 2.97 -3.97 -4.63
N PHE A 355 3.82 -2.98 -4.38
CA PHE A 355 5.06 -3.07 -3.60
C PHE A 355 5.03 -1.99 -2.51
N GLY A 356 4.40 -2.30 -1.38
CA GLY A 356 4.20 -1.37 -0.27
C GLY A 356 4.27 -2.08 1.07
N THR A 357 3.31 -1.80 1.98
CA THR A 357 3.20 -2.53 3.26
C THR A 357 3.06 -4.04 3.04
N GLY A 358 2.30 -4.46 2.03
CA GLY A 358 2.26 -5.83 1.52
C GLY A 358 2.80 -5.91 0.11
N THR A 359 2.77 -7.11 -0.49
CA THR A 359 2.99 -7.26 -1.93
C THR A 359 2.02 -8.24 -2.55
N ASN A 360 1.48 -7.86 -3.70
CA ASN A 360 0.61 -8.71 -4.51
C ASN A 360 0.62 -8.23 -5.96
N GLY A 361 0.06 -9.02 -6.88
CA GLY A 361 -0.16 -8.58 -8.25
C GLY A 361 -1.34 -9.28 -8.92
N ALA A 362 -1.92 -8.60 -9.91
CA ALA A 362 -2.93 -9.14 -10.79
C ALA A 362 -2.55 -8.90 -12.26
N TYR A 363 -2.82 -9.86 -13.12
CA TYR A 363 -2.39 -9.80 -14.52
C TYR A 363 -3.46 -10.33 -15.47
N VAL A 364 -3.35 -9.99 -16.75
CA VAL A 364 -4.23 -10.50 -17.81
C VAL A 364 -3.77 -11.89 -18.26
N GLU A 365 -4.62 -12.90 -18.09
CA GLU A 365 -4.37 -14.27 -18.53
C GLU A 365 -5.42 -14.74 -19.54
N LYS A 366 -5.05 -15.67 -20.41
CA LYS A 366 -5.94 -16.34 -21.35
C LYS A 366 -6.88 -17.28 -20.58
N LEU A 367 -8.18 -17.18 -20.83
CA LEU A 367 -9.20 -18.06 -20.24
C LEU A 367 -8.89 -19.54 -20.46
N ALA A 368 -8.29 -19.89 -21.61
CA ALA A 368 -7.91 -21.26 -21.93
C ALA A 368 -6.88 -21.86 -20.95
N LYS A 369 -6.06 -21.05 -20.27
CA LYS A 369 -5.11 -21.52 -19.24
C LYS A 369 -5.74 -21.67 -17.86
N VAL A 370 -6.85 -20.97 -17.56
CA VAL A 370 -7.50 -20.98 -16.24
C VAL A 370 -8.39 -22.22 -16.07
N SER A 371 -7.78 -23.40 -16.16
CA SER A 371 -8.52 -24.67 -16.25
C SER A 371 -9.34 -25.00 -14.99
N LYS A 372 -8.97 -24.49 -13.82
CA LYS A 372 -9.76 -24.66 -12.59
C LYS A 372 -11.18 -24.08 -12.68
N LEU A 373 -11.41 -23.05 -13.49
CA LEU A 373 -12.75 -22.50 -13.72
C LEU A 373 -13.65 -23.46 -14.51
N THR A 374 -13.07 -24.36 -15.30
CA THR A 374 -13.84 -25.35 -16.07
C THR A 374 -14.18 -26.59 -15.24
N GLN A 375 -13.42 -26.84 -14.17
CA GLN A 375 -13.54 -28.03 -13.32
C GLN A 375 -14.43 -27.80 -12.10
N ASP A 376 -14.60 -26.54 -11.70
CA ASP A 376 -15.32 -26.17 -10.49
C ASP A 376 -16.81 -25.97 -10.75
N LYS A 377 -17.64 -26.64 -9.95
CA LYS A 377 -19.11 -26.63 -10.06
C LYS A 377 -19.74 -25.37 -9.47
N GLU A 378 -18.98 -24.58 -8.70
CA GLU A 378 -19.45 -23.37 -8.01
C GLU A 378 -19.05 -22.07 -8.72
N VAL A 379 -18.59 -22.17 -9.98
CA VAL A 379 -18.15 -21.03 -10.77
C VAL A 379 -19.36 -20.21 -11.23
N GLY A 380 -19.34 -18.92 -10.90
CA GLY A 380 -20.36 -17.98 -11.38
C GLY A 380 -20.29 -17.76 -12.89
N GLU A 381 -21.30 -17.09 -13.44
CA GLU A 381 -21.27 -16.70 -14.85
C GLU A 381 -20.15 -15.69 -15.10
N TYR A 382 -19.47 -15.83 -16.24
CA TYR A 382 -18.44 -14.90 -16.70
C TYR A 382 -18.49 -14.79 -18.22
N ASP A 383 -18.14 -13.60 -18.72
CA ASP A 383 -18.03 -13.35 -20.14
C ASP A 383 -16.82 -14.07 -20.74
N LYS A 384 -17.00 -14.68 -21.92
CA LYS A 384 -15.97 -15.42 -22.65
C LYS A 384 -15.56 -14.71 -23.95
N SER A 385 -16.20 -13.58 -24.27
CA SER A 385 -16.06 -12.89 -25.56
C SER A 385 -14.63 -12.46 -25.88
N THR A 386 -13.87 -12.02 -24.87
CA THR A 386 -12.50 -11.55 -25.02
C THR A 386 -11.46 -12.68 -25.05
N GLY A 387 -11.81 -13.87 -24.55
CA GLY A 387 -10.86 -14.96 -24.34
C GLY A 387 -9.85 -14.72 -23.21
N GLU A 388 -10.00 -13.65 -22.43
CA GLU A 388 -9.07 -13.22 -21.38
C GLU A 388 -9.79 -12.97 -20.05
N MET A 389 -9.06 -13.08 -18.95
CA MET A 389 -9.52 -12.72 -17.61
C MET A 389 -8.35 -12.18 -16.79
N VAL A 390 -8.61 -11.15 -15.98
CA VAL A 390 -7.66 -10.68 -14.98
C VAL A 390 -7.63 -11.69 -13.83
N VAL A 391 -6.43 -12.16 -13.48
CA VAL A 391 -6.18 -13.11 -12.41
C VAL A 391 -5.39 -12.41 -11.31
N ASN A 392 -5.91 -12.42 -10.09
CA ASN A 392 -5.18 -11.98 -8.91
C ASN A 392 -4.27 -13.13 -8.43
N THR A 393 -2.96 -12.92 -8.44
CA THR A 393 -1.99 -13.97 -8.15
C THR A 393 -2.02 -14.44 -6.70
N GLU A 394 -2.28 -13.52 -5.76
CA GLU A 394 -1.98 -13.69 -4.33
C GLU A 394 -0.53 -14.17 -4.11
N TRP A 395 0.42 -13.58 -4.85
CA TRP A 395 1.81 -14.04 -4.87
C TRP A 395 2.56 -13.86 -3.55
N GLY A 396 1.97 -13.20 -2.56
CA GLY A 396 2.59 -13.06 -1.24
C GLY A 396 2.90 -14.43 -0.59
N SER A 397 2.12 -15.46 -0.96
CA SER A 397 2.31 -16.86 -0.54
C SER A 397 3.22 -17.69 -1.47
N PHE A 398 3.82 -17.10 -2.51
CA PHE A 398 4.77 -17.79 -3.37
C PHE A 398 5.87 -18.45 -2.54
N ASP A 399 6.14 -19.72 -2.84
CA ASP A 399 7.22 -20.53 -2.26
C ASP A 399 7.26 -20.51 -0.72
N ASN A 400 6.07 -20.68 -0.09
CA ASN A 400 5.93 -20.97 1.34
C ASN A 400 6.75 -22.21 1.75
N SER A 401 6.98 -23.14 0.81
CA SER A 401 7.83 -24.32 1.00
C SER A 401 9.35 -24.04 0.98
N LEU A 402 9.78 -22.81 0.65
CA LEU A 402 11.18 -22.38 0.63
C LEU A 402 12.10 -23.20 -0.29
N ARG A 403 11.63 -23.54 -1.49
CA ARG A 403 12.40 -24.23 -2.54
C ARG A 403 13.47 -23.34 -3.17
N THR A 404 13.19 -22.03 -3.28
CA THR A 404 14.03 -21.05 -3.96
C THR A 404 14.23 -19.75 -3.19
N LEU A 405 13.29 -19.37 -2.31
CA LEU A 405 13.41 -18.15 -1.52
C LEU A 405 14.60 -18.19 -0.55
N PRO A 406 15.28 -17.06 -0.34
CA PRO A 406 16.35 -16.99 0.64
C PRO A 406 15.80 -17.24 2.04
N ASN A 407 16.56 -17.92 2.89
CA ASN A 407 16.12 -18.25 4.25
C ASN A 407 17.26 -18.03 5.25
N SER A 408 17.67 -16.77 5.39
CA SER A 408 18.71 -16.38 6.34
C SER A 408 18.22 -16.60 7.78
N PRO A 409 19.14 -16.61 8.78
CA PRO A 409 18.75 -16.67 10.19
C PRO A 409 17.75 -15.57 10.58
N TYR A 410 17.82 -14.39 9.96
CA TYR A 410 16.93 -13.27 10.19
C TYR A 410 15.53 -13.52 9.63
N ASP A 411 15.43 -14.12 8.44
CA ASP A 411 14.15 -14.49 7.83
C ASP A 411 13.42 -15.55 8.68
N ILE A 412 14.18 -16.52 9.22
CA ILE A 412 13.66 -17.57 10.11
C ILE A 412 13.13 -16.97 11.41
N GLU A 413 13.89 -16.07 12.03
CA GLU A 413 13.48 -15.42 13.28
C GLU A 413 12.27 -14.49 13.07
N LEU A 414 12.25 -13.73 11.97
CA LEU A 414 11.12 -12.88 11.60
C LEU A 414 9.86 -13.71 11.38
N ASP A 415 9.95 -14.80 10.60
CA ASP A 415 8.81 -15.68 10.32
C ASP A 415 8.25 -16.30 11.60
N LYS A 416 9.13 -16.86 12.44
CA LYS A 416 8.76 -17.49 13.72
C LYS A 416 7.99 -16.54 14.64
N ASN A 417 8.36 -15.27 14.65
CA ASN A 417 7.75 -14.25 15.51
C ASN A 417 6.67 -13.42 14.80
N SER A 418 6.31 -13.79 13.56
CA SER A 418 5.23 -13.15 12.83
C SER A 418 3.86 -13.66 13.28
N VAL A 419 2.79 -12.96 12.90
CA VAL A 419 1.40 -13.35 13.23
C VAL A 419 1.05 -14.71 12.63
N ASN A 420 1.58 -15.03 11.44
CA ASN A 420 1.32 -16.29 10.78
C ASN A 420 2.64 -16.94 10.32
N PRO A 421 3.31 -17.71 11.19
CA PRO A 421 4.55 -18.42 10.83
C PRO A 421 4.32 -19.43 9.68
N GLY A 422 5.28 -19.54 8.78
CA GLY A 422 5.28 -20.49 7.66
C GLY A 422 4.36 -20.14 6.48
N ILE A 423 3.69 -18.99 6.49
CA ILE A 423 2.89 -18.51 5.37
C ILE A 423 3.30 -17.09 4.95
N GLN A 424 2.91 -16.68 3.74
CA GLN A 424 3.28 -15.37 3.17
C GLN A 424 4.80 -15.19 3.08
N MET A 425 5.53 -16.26 2.72
CA MET A 425 6.99 -16.26 2.78
C MET A 425 7.63 -15.29 1.79
N PHE A 426 7.07 -15.16 0.58
CA PHE A 426 7.52 -14.15 -0.38
C PHE A 426 7.25 -12.73 0.12
N GLU A 427 6.07 -12.46 0.65
CA GLU A 427 5.71 -11.14 1.18
C GLU A 427 6.65 -10.69 2.30
N LYS A 428 7.00 -11.59 3.23
CA LYS A 428 7.95 -11.33 4.32
C LYS A 428 9.34 -10.89 3.88
N ARG A 429 9.71 -11.15 2.62
CA ARG A 429 11.04 -10.84 2.06
C ARG A 429 11.03 -9.63 1.13
N VAL A 430 9.86 -9.18 0.71
CA VAL A 430 9.68 -8.10 -0.27
C VAL A 430 9.05 -6.88 0.38
N SER A 431 8.03 -7.04 1.22
CA SER A 431 7.17 -5.93 1.60
C SER A 431 7.77 -5.04 2.68
N GLY A 432 7.41 -3.76 2.61
CA GLY A 432 7.87 -2.72 3.53
C GLY A 432 7.37 -2.89 4.96
N MET A 433 6.48 -3.84 5.25
CA MET A 433 6.15 -4.20 6.63
C MET A 433 7.31 -4.92 7.34
N PHE A 434 8.17 -5.63 6.59
CA PHE A 434 9.14 -6.57 7.16
C PHE A 434 10.61 -6.14 7.00
N LEU A 435 10.93 -5.25 6.05
CA LEU A 435 12.34 -4.88 5.79
C LEU A 435 13.02 -4.19 7.00
N GLY A 436 12.29 -3.34 7.72
CA GLY A 436 12.76 -2.73 8.96
C GLY A 436 13.08 -3.75 10.06
N GLU A 437 12.25 -4.79 10.21
CA GLU A 437 12.46 -5.85 11.19
C GLU A 437 13.67 -6.72 10.84
N LEU A 438 13.89 -7.02 9.55
CA LEU A 438 15.09 -7.73 9.10
C LEU A 438 16.37 -6.95 9.46
N LEU A 439 16.36 -5.63 9.26
CA LEU A 439 17.48 -4.77 9.66
C LEU A 439 17.66 -4.80 11.18
N ARG A 440 16.58 -4.66 11.94
CA ARG A 440 16.62 -4.69 13.42
C ARG A 440 17.24 -6.00 13.94
N LEU A 441 16.82 -7.14 13.40
CA LEU A 441 17.35 -8.45 13.79
C LEU A 441 18.84 -8.59 13.43
N ALA A 442 19.24 -8.10 12.25
CA ALA A 442 20.65 -8.04 11.85
C ALA A 442 21.50 -7.19 12.81
N LEU A 443 21.06 -5.97 13.10
CA LEU A 443 21.76 -5.07 14.03
C LEU A 443 21.80 -5.65 15.45
N LEU A 444 20.70 -6.21 15.96
CA LEU A 444 20.67 -6.82 17.28
C LEU A 444 21.66 -7.99 17.43
N LYS A 445 21.82 -8.80 16.39
CA LYS A 445 22.80 -9.89 16.41
C LYS A 445 24.24 -9.34 16.52
N LEU A 446 24.53 -8.26 15.80
CA LEU A 446 25.84 -7.58 15.86
C LEU A 446 26.08 -6.90 17.22
N ILE A 447 25.09 -6.17 17.74
CA ILE A 447 25.16 -5.50 19.05
C ILE A 447 25.41 -6.50 20.19
N LYS A 448 24.83 -7.71 20.10
CA LYS A 448 24.98 -8.76 21.11
C LYS A 448 26.30 -9.54 20.99
N ASP A 449 27.02 -9.42 19.88
CA ASP A 449 28.32 -10.09 19.72
C ASP A 449 29.44 -9.20 20.29
N PRO A 450 30.08 -9.58 21.41
CA PRO A 450 31.13 -8.76 22.02
C PRO A 450 32.39 -8.61 21.15
N LYS A 451 32.52 -9.37 20.06
CA LYS A 451 33.62 -9.24 19.09
C LYS A 451 33.39 -8.15 18.05
N VAL A 452 32.14 -7.69 17.91
CA VAL A 452 31.74 -6.73 16.88
C VAL A 452 31.58 -5.36 17.54
N PRO A 453 32.39 -4.36 17.18
CA PRO A 453 32.35 -3.07 17.85
C PRO A 453 31.28 -2.14 17.26
N LEU A 454 30.04 -2.62 17.07
CA LEU A 454 28.92 -1.82 16.57
C LEU A 454 28.26 -1.05 17.72
N PHE A 455 28.12 0.27 17.57
CA PHE A 455 27.59 1.19 18.59
C PHE A 455 28.28 1.07 19.96
N THR A 456 29.58 0.82 19.93
CA THR A 456 30.40 0.72 21.14
C THR A 456 31.58 1.66 21.02
N ASP A 457 32.03 2.18 22.16
CA ASP A 457 33.20 3.05 22.29
C ASP A 457 33.98 2.69 23.54
N ASP A 458 35.29 2.89 23.51
CA ASP A 458 36.13 2.71 24.71
C ASP A 458 36.05 3.93 25.63
N ASN A 459 35.92 5.13 25.03
CA ASN A 459 35.73 6.41 25.71
C ASN A 459 35.36 7.50 24.68
N SER A 460 35.06 8.72 25.14
CA SER A 460 34.69 9.83 24.25
C SER A 460 35.74 10.24 23.23
N SER A 461 37.01 9.83 23.35
CA SER A 461 38.04 10.12 22.34
C SER A 461 38.14 9.06 21.23
N SER A 462 37.37 7.95 21.32
CA SER A 462 37.47 6.84 20.36
C SER A 462 36.62 7.01 19.11
N ASN A 463 35.76 8.02 19.02
CA ASN A 463 34.97 8.28 17.81
C ASN A 463 35.11 9.71 17.29
N ASP A 464 34.59 9.93 16.07
CA ASP A 464 34.60 11.21 15.36
C ASP A 464 33.66 12.27 15.98
N VAL A 465 32.79 11.89 16.91
CA VAL A 465 31.84 12.78 17.61
C VAL A 465 32.44 13.38 18.87
N HIS A 466 33.55 12.83 19.35
CA HIS A 466 34.13 13.16 20.64
C HIS A 466 33.18 12.94 21.83
N SER A 467 32.32 11.92 21.75
CA SER A 467 31.35 11.53 22.79
C SER A 467 31.19 10.01 22.83
N THR A 468 30.76 9.40 23.94
CA THR A 468 30.58 7.94 23.99
C THR A 468 29.27 7.54 23.34
N THR A 469 29.30 6.60 22.38
CA THR A 469 28.10 6.02 21.78
C THR A 469 27.29 5.27 22.84
N GLN A 470 25.97 5.51 22.86
CA GLN A 470 25.07 4.87 23.80
C GLN A 470 23.74 4.52 23.12
N ILE A 471 23.33 3.26 23.27
CA ILE A 471 21.96 2.82 22.97
C ILE A 471 21.17 2.99 24.27
N HIS A 472 20.12 3.82 24.26
CA HIS A 472 19.28 4.02 25.44
C HIS A 472 18.37 2.80 25.68
N ASP A 473 18.02 2.55 26.94
CA ASP A 473 17.17 1.40 27.34
C ASP A 473 15.78 1.42 26.66
N GLY A 474 15.28 2.62 26.36
CA GLY A 474 14.01 2.84 25.66
C GLY A 474 14.08 2.72 24.15
N SER A 475 15.28 2.50 23.58
CA SER A 475 15.49 2.50 22.14
C SER A 475 14.55 1.52 21.41
N PRO A 476 13.89 1.95 20.32
CA PRO A 476 13.09 1.07 19.50
C PRO A 476 13.83 -0.17 18.98
N ILE A 477 15.17 -0.16 18.89
CA ILE A 477 15.94 -1.32 18.43
C ILE A 477 15.70 -2.58 19.28
N TRP A 478 15.41 -2.40 20.58
CA TRP A 478 15.11 -3.49 21.51
C TRP A 478 13.71 -4.07 21.35
N LYS A 479 12.80 -3.32 20.71
CA LYS A 479 11.40 -3.69 20.53
C LYS A 479 11.18 -4.33 19.16
N GLN A 480 10.49 -5.46 19.12
CA GLN A 480 10.02 -6.05 17.86
C GLN A 480 9.20 -5.03 17.07
N TRP A 481 9.46 -4.91 15.75
CA TRP A 481 8.87 -3.89 14.88
C TRP A 481 9.25 -2.45 15.23
N GLY A 482 10.31 -2.26 16.02
CA GLY A 482 10.76 -0.93 16.43
C GLY A 482 11.55 -0.19 15.36
N ILE A 483 12.01 -0.87 14.30
CA ILE A 483 12.57 -0.25 13.09
C ILE A 483 11.60 -0.53 11.94
N ASP A 484 11.20 0.53 11.25
CA ASP A 484 10.37 0.43 10.05
C ASP A 484 11.19 0.72 8.77
N THR A 485 10.55 0.49 7.62
CA THR A 485 11.23 0.60 6.32
C THR A 485 11.58 2.03 5.92
N SER A 486 10.98 3.06 6.55
CA SER A 486 11.36 4.45 6.28
C SER A 486 12.82 4.71 6.68
N PHE A 487 13.31 4.03 7.72
CA PHE A 487 14.71 4.13 8.11
C PHE A 487 15.66 3.53 7.07
N LEU A 488 15.28 2.44 6.40
CA LEU A 488 16.06 1.92 5.28
C LEU A 488 16.08 2.91 4.10
N SER A 489 14.99 3.64 3.86
CA SER A 489 14.98 4.72 2.86
C SER A 489 15.91 5.86 3.25
N VAL A 490 15.99 6.23 4.54
CA VAL A 490 16.99 7.20 5.05
C VAL A 490 18.41 6.67 4.81
N CYS A 491 18.68 5.39 5.10
CA CYS A 491 19.97 4.76 4.85
C CYS A 491 20.36 4.86 3.37
N ALA A 492 19.43 4.51 2.46
CA ALA A 492 19.69 4.50 1.03
C ALA A 492 19.83 5.91 0.43
N GLY A 493 19.13 6.91 1.00
CA GLY A 493 19.10 8.28 0.50
C GLY A 493 20.12 9.24 1.11
N ASP A 494 20.84 8.86 2.18
CA ASP A 494 21.81 9.74 2.81
C ASP A 494 23.15 9.77 2.05
N HIS A 495 23.36 10.87 1.33
CA HIS A 495 24.61 11.20 0.64
C HIS A 495 25.40 12.31 1.35
N SER A 496 25.01 12.68 2.58
CA SER A 496 25.69 13.72 3.33
C SER A 496 27.07 13.24 3.82
N PRO A 497 28.07 14.14 3.95
CA PRO A 497 29.38 13.79 4.48
C PRO A 497 29.27 13.15 5.88
N GLY A 498 29.89 11.97 6.05
CA GLY A 498 29.87 11.22 7.32
C GLY A 498 28.48 10.74 7.74
N LEU A 499 27.52 10.61 6.80
CA LEU A 499 26.16 10.11 7.03
C LEU A 499 25.41 10.85 8.13
N ARG A 500 25.50 12.18 8.08
CA ARG A 500 24.94 13.08 9.08
C ARG A 500 23.43 12.91 9.23
N MET A 501 22.67 12.70 8.15
CA MET A 501 21.22 12.55 8.25
C MET A 501 20.86 11.23 8.94
N LEU A 502 21.48 10.13 8.54
CA LEU A 502 21.30 8.82 9.15
C LEU A 502 21.66 8.83 10.64
N ARG A 503 22.77 9.48 11.00
CA ARG A 503 23.20 9.62 12.40
C ARG A 503 22.23 10.46 13.22
N GLN A 504 21.68 11.53 12.65
CA GLN A 504 20.65 12.34 13.30
C GLN A 504 19.35 11.55 13.49
N THR A 505 18.97 10.70 12.54
CA THR A 505 17.82 9.82 12.66
C THR A 505 18.05 8.75 13.74
N LEU A 506 19.24 8.13 13.78
CA LEU A 506 19.60 7.17 14.83
C LEU A 506 19.52 7.80 16.23
N ASP A 507 19.95 9.05 16.40
CA ASP A 507 19.87 9.75 17.68
C ASP A 507 18.42 10.15 18.03
N LYS A 508 17.70 10.79 17.12
CA LYS A 508 16.38 11.40 17.41
C LYS A 508 15.21 10.42 17.41
N GLU A 509 15.26 9.40 16.57
CA GLU A 509 14.13 8.48 16.36
C GLU A 509 14.39 7.12 16.97
N TYR A 510 15.66 6.72 17.08
CA TYR A 510 16.06 5.42 17.58
C TYR A 510 16.77 5.47 18.94
N ASP A 511 16.94 6.64 19.55
CA ASP A 511 17.64 6.83 20.82
C ASP A 511 19.00 6.11 20.85
N ILE A 512 19.79 6.28 19.78
CA ILE A 512 21.18 5.84 19.69
C ILE A 512 22.05 7.08 19.52
N SER A 513 22.60 7.55 20.63
CA SER A 513 23.34 8.82 20.68
C SER A 513 24.81 8.64 20.33
N ALA A 514 25.41 9.71 19.79
CA ALA A 514 26.83 9.80 19.46
C ALA A 514 27.36 8.74 18.47
N VAL A 515 26.48 8.20 17.61
CA VAL A 515 26.84 7.24 16.55
C VAL A 515 28.00 7.75 15.69
N SER A 516 29.02 6.91 15.49
CA SER A 516 30.17 7.23 14.65
C SER A 516 29.85 7.16 13.15
N ALA A 517 30.68 7.76 12.30
CA ALA A 517 30.55 7.59 10.85
C ALA A 517 30.69 6.11 10.42
N GLU A 518 31.52 5.34 11.11
CA GLU A 518 31.78 3.92 10.82
C GLU A 518 30.57 3.03 11.16
N ASP A 519 29.94 3.27 12.31
CA ASP A 519 28.67 2.62 12.67
C ASP A 519 27.57 2.93 11.65
N ALA A 520 27.49 4.19 11.25
CA ALA A 520 26.54 4.66 10.26
C ALA A 520 26.74 3.98 8.89
N GLU A 521 27.99 3.79 8.48
CA GLU A 521 28.34 3.07 7.26
C GLU A 521 27.97 1.58 7.34
N ALA A 522 28.24 0.92 8.47
CA ALA A 522 27.86 -0.46 8.71
C ALA A 522 26.34 -0.67 8.64
N VAL A 523 25.56 0.23 9.27
CA VAL A 523 24.09 0.20 9.21
C VAL A 523 23.60 0.38 7.77
N ARG A 524 24.16 1.36 7.04
CA ARG A 524 23.80 1.63 5.65
C ARG A 524 24.07 0.44 4.73
N GLU A 525 25.21 -0.23 4.91
CA GLU A 525 25.60 -1.39 4.10
C GLU A 525 24.57 -2.53 4.22
N ILE A 526 24.20 -2.87 5.46
CA ILE A 526 23.21 -3.94 5.72
C ILE A 526 21.81 -3.53 5.22
N ALA A 527 21.40 -2.29 5.48
CA ALA A 527 20.13 -1.74 5.02
C ALA A 527 20.00 -1.76 3.49
N GLY A 528 21.08 -1.39 2.79
CA GLY A 528 21.17 -1.42 1.33
C GLY A 528 21.04 -2.83 0.77
N ALA A 529 21.70 -3.82 1.39
CA ALA A 529 21.59 -5.22 0.98
C ALA A 529 20.15 -5.77 1.13
N ILE A 530 19.46 -5.44 2.23
CA ILE A 530 18.06 -5.83 2.46
C ILE A 530 17.15 -5.20 1.40
N GLY A 531 17.28 -3.91 1.13
CA GLY A 531 16.48 -3.21 0.12
C GLY A 531 16.71 -3.74 -1.29
N ARG A 532 17.98 -3.97 -1.67
CA ARG A 532 18.34 -4.55 -2.95
C ARG A 532 17.77 -5.96 -3.10
N ARG A 533 17.89 -6.80 -2.06
CA ARG A 533 17.27 -8.15 -2.04
C ARG A 533 15.77 -8.10 -2.32
N ALA A 534 15.05 -7.21 -1.63
CA ALA A 534 13.60 -7.04 -1.79
C ALA A 534 13.22 -6.65 -3.23
N ALA A 535 13.95 -5.71 -3.83
CA ALA A 535 13.74 -5.28 -5.22
C ALA A 535 14.06 -6.40 -6.23
N ARG A 536 15.13 -7.17 -6.00
CA ARG A 536 15.48 -8.31 -6.86
C ARG A 536 14.44 -9.43 -6.78
N LEU A 537 13.84 -9.65 -5.61
CA LEU A 537 12.69 -10.56 -5.45
C LEU A 537 11.42 -10.01 -6.12
N ALA A 538 11.16 -8.70 -6.06
CA ALA A 538 10.06 -8.09 -6.82
C ALA A 538 10.20 -8.31 -8.33
N ALA A 539 11.43 -8.28 -8.86
CA ALA A 539 11.71 -8.61 -10.25
C ALA A 539 11.35 -10.06 -10.61
N VAL A 540 11.46 -11.02 -9.68
CA VAL A 540 11.04 -12.43 -9.91
C VAL A 540 9.56 -12.50 -10.28
N ALA A 541 8.70 -11.79 -9.55
CA ALA A 541 7.27 -11.79 -9.80
C ALA A 541 6.91 -11.14 -11.14
N ILE A 542 7.53 -9.99 -11.45
CA ILE A 542 7.35 -9.30 -12.74
C ILE A 542 7.82 -10.20 -13.89
N ALA A 543 9.02 -10.79 -13.76
CA ALA A 543 9.59 -11.66 -14.77
C ALA A 543 8.73 -12.90 -15.02
N GLY A 544 8.30 -13.57 -13.94
CA GLY A 544 7.45 -14.75 -14.02
C GLY A 544 6.16 -14.48 -14.80
N VAL A 545 5.47 -13.37 -14.51
CA VAL A 545 4.26 -12.97 -15.24
C VAL A 545 4.54 -12.65 -16.71
N VAL A 546 5.58 -11.85 -17.00
CA VAL A 546 5.93 -11.44 -18.36
C VAL A 546 6.32 -12.64 -19.23
N ILE A 547 7.06 -13.59 -18.68
CA ILE A 547 7.49 -14.81 -19.36
C ILE A 547 6.31 -15.76 -19.55
N ASN A 548 5.55 -16.05 -18.48
CA ASN A 548 4.48 -17.05 -18.54
C ASN A 548 3.34 -16.67 -19.52
N THR A 549 3.03 -15.37 -19.60
CA THR A 549 2.01 -14.85 -20.52
C THR A 549 2.49 -14.82 -21.98
N GLY A 550 3.80 -15.00 -22.22
CA GLY A 550 4.40 -15.01 -23.55
C GLY A 550 4.40 -13.64 -24.25
N ARG A 551 4.17 -12.54 -23.51
CA ARG A 551 4.11 -11.17 -24.07
C ARG A 551 5.44 -10.72 -24.69
N LEU A 552 6.56 -11.28 -24.24
CA LEU A 552 7.87 -11.07 -24.88
C LEU A 552 7.95 -11.67 -26.28
N ASN A 553 7.22 -12.74 -26.58
CA ASN A 553 7.28 -13.44 -27.87
C ASN A 553 6.25 -12.92 -28.88
N GLN A 554 5.32 -12.08 -28.45
CA GLN A 554 4.36 -11.44 -29.35
C GLN A 554 5.06 -10.30 -30.09
N SER A 555 5.44 -10.56 -31.34
CA SER A 555 5.76 -9.51 -32.31
C SER A 555 4.50 -8.69 -32.62
N ALA A 556 4.66 -7.41 -32.94
CA ALA A 556 3.63 -6.38 -33.16
C ALA A 556 2.53 -6.67 -34.22
N ALA A 557 2.42 -7.93 -34.70
CA ALA A 557 1.51 -8.38 -35.74
C ALA A 557 0.19 -8.99 -35.22
N THR A 558 -0.05 -9.06 -33.89
CA THR A 558 -1.22 -9.76 -33.34
C THR A 558 -2.11 -8.92 -32.43
N ALA A 559 -2.12 -7.59 -32.61
CA ALA A 559 -3.19 -6.75 -32.08
C ALA A 559 -4.35 -6.72 -33.09
N THR A 560 -5.46 -7.36 -32.72
CA THR A 560 -6.85 -7.11 -33.16
C THR A 560 -7.02 -6.14 -34.34
N THR A 561 -6.87 -6.69 -35.54
CA THR A 561 -7.49 -6.09 -36.72
C THR A 561 -8.98 -6.44 -36.68
N GLU A 562 -9.79 -5.55 -36.11
CA GLU A 562 -10.96 -5.16 -36.92
C GLU A 562 -10.38 -4.48 -38.16
N GLN A 563 -10.25 -5.24 -39.25
CA GLN A 563 -9.99 -4.67 -40.56
C GLN A 563 -11.18 -3.77 -40.94
N LYS A 564 -11.13 -2.50 -40.55
CA LYS A 564 -11.83 -1.47 -41.33
C LYS A 564 -11.01 -1.23 -42.58
N ALA A 565 -11.47 -1.79 -43.68
CA ALA A 565 -10.96 -1.53 -45.01
C ALA A 565 -10.93 -0.01 -45.27
N GLY A 566 -9.78 0.53 -45.70
CA GLY A 566 -9.76 1.76 -46.50
C GLY A 566 -8.97 2.97 -45.99
N VAL A 567 -8.05 2.87 -45.03
CA VAL A 567 -7.15 4.00 -44.71
C VAL A 567 -5.70 3.52 -44.64
N GLU A 568 -4.89 3.95 -45.60
CA GLU A 568 -3.43 3.77 -45.56
C GLU A 568 -2.84 4.51 -44.34
N PRO A 569 -1.92 3.89 -43.57
CA PRO A 569 -1.27 4.57 -42.47
C PRO A 569 -0.30 5.65 -42.98
N PRO A 570 -0.17 6.78 -42.27
CA PRO A 570 0.78 7.82 -42.65
C PRO A 570 2.21 7.28 -42.53
N ARG A 571 2.99 7.47 -43.59
CA ARG A 571 4.44 7.24 -43.62
C ARG A 571 5.12 8.18 -42.62
N GLY A 572 5.50 7.63 -41.48
CA GLY A 572 6.48 8.21 -40.56
C GLY A 572 7.39 7.09 -40.09
N ASP A 573 8.67 7.19 -40.42
CA ASP A 573 9.70 6.26 -39.97
C ASP A 573 9.81 6.33 -38.44
N VAL A 574 9.24 5.35 -37.76
CA VAL A 574 9.50 5.07 -36.35
C VAL A 574 10.10 3.67 -36.33
N ASP A 575 11.32 3.55 -35.80
CA ASP A 575 12.11 2.32 -35.72
C ASP A 575 11.25 1.11 -35.34
N SER A 576 10.90 0.30 -36.34
CA SER A 576 10.06 -0.89 -36.22
C SER A 576 10.88 -2.12 -35.81
N GLU A 577 11.94 -1.92 -35.03
CA GLU A 577 12.82 -2.99 -34.51
C GLU A 577 12.56 -3.35 -33.04
N GLN A 578 11.77 -2.56 -32.31
CA GLN A 578 11.42 -2.86 -30.92
C GLN A 578 9.99 -3.42 -30.89
N GLY A 579 9.84 -4.69 -30.47
CA GLY A 579 8.54 -5.33 -30.33
C GLY A 579 7.60 -4.55 -29.41
N GLU A 580 6.31 -4.92 -29.38
CA GLU A 580 5.28 -4.21 -28.60
C GLU A 580 5.70 -4.01 -27.14
N GLU A 581 5.46 -2.80 -26.63
CA GLU A 581 5.76 -2.41 -25.25
C GLU A 581 4.86 -3.16 -24.27
N ILE A 582 5.44 -3.61 -23.16
CA ILE A 582 4.78 -4.35 -22.09
C ILE A 582 4.57 -3.39 -20.93
N ASP A 583 3.36 -2.84 -20.83
CA ASP A 583 3.03 -1.89 -19.78
C ASP A 583 2.64 -2.60 -18.48
N ILE A 584 3.23 -2.13 -17.38
CA ILE A 584 3.02 -2.65 -16.02
C ILE A 584 2.71 -1.47 -15.10
N GLY A 585 1.57 -1.55 -14.42
CA GLY A 585 1.16 -0.62 -13.38
C GLY A 585 1.72 -1.04 -12.04
N VAL A 586 2.39 -0.13 -11.34
CA VAL A 586 2.89 -0.37 -9.98
C VAL A 586 2.34 0.66 -9.01
N ASP A 587 2.03 0.24 -7.79
CA ASP A 587 1.60 1.08 -6.67
C ASP A 587 2.31 0.61 -5.39
N GLY A 588 2.33 1.43 -4.36
CA GLY A 588 2.86 1.11 -3.04
C GLY A 588 4.13 1.87 -2.66
N SER A 589 4.32 1.99 -1.35
CA SER A 589 5.33 2.88 -0.77
C SER A 589 6.78 2.51 -1.09
N LEU A 590 7.10 1.25 -1.41
CA LEU A 590 8.47 0.87 -1.76
C LEU A 590 8.83 1.42 -3.13
N VAL A 591 8.02 1.13 -4.15
CA VAL A 591 8.31 1.58 -5.51
C VAL A 591 8.21 3.09 -5.66
N GLU A 592 7.35 3.76 -4.87
CA GLU A 592 7.21 5.21 -4.92
C GLU A 592 8.30 5.98 -4.16
N PHE A 593 8.74 5.47 -2.99
CA PHE A 593 9.55 6.27 -2.05
C PHE A 593 10.89 5.65 -1.68
N TYR A 594 11.11 4.35 -1.89
CA TYR A 594 12.39 3.74 -1.57
C TYR A 594 13.44 4.10 -2.65
N PRO A 595 14.58 4.70 -2.29
CA PRO A 595 15.57 5.14 -3.27
C PRO A 595 16.08 3.99 -4.15
N ASN A 596 16.09 4.20 -5.47
CA ASN A 596 16.58 3.26 -6.49
C ASN A 596 15.86 1.89 -6.56
N PHE A 597 14.70 1.73 -5.92
CA PHE A 597 13.99 0.44 -5.90
C PHE A 597 13.66 -0.08 -7.31
N GLU A 598 13.16 0.80 -8.19
CA GLU A 598 12.89 0.45 -9.58
C GLU A 598 14.18 0.07 -10.35
N GLU A 599 15.29 0.77 -10.12
CA GLU A 599 16.55 0.43 -10.81
C GLU A 599 17.07 -0.94 -10.39
N TYR A 600 16.96 -1.32 -9.11
CA TYR A 600 17.31 -2.66 -8.65
C TYR A 600 16.38 -3.74 -9.23
N ILE A 601 15.09 -3.44 -9.43
CA ILE A 601 14.17 -4.33 -10.17
C ILE A 601 14.69 -4.51 -11.60
N ARG A 602 14.99 -3.41 -12.31
CA ARG A 602 15.47 -3.43 -13.69
C ARG A 602 16.79 -4.17 -13.84
N GLU A 603 17.71 -3.98 -12.90
CA GLU A 603 18.97 -4.73 -12.84
C GLU A 603 18.72 -6.25 -12.81
N ALA A 604 17.84 -6.72 -11.91
CA ALA A 604 17.50 -8.13 -11.84
C ALA A 604 16.75 -8.63 -13.09
N LEU A 605 15.85 -7.83 -13.68
CA LEU A 605 15.18 -8.20 -14.93
C LEU A 605 16.17 -8.43 -16.08
N ARG A 606 17.24 -7.61 -16.17
CA ARG A 606 18.30 -7.78 -17.18
C ARG A 606 19.08 -9.08 -16.99
N ALA A 607 19.17 -9.59 -15.76
CA ALA A 607 19.86 -10.83 -15.42
C ALA A 607 19.06 -12.09 -15.76
N VAL A 608 17.73 -11.98 -15.97
CA VAL A 608 16.88 -13.09 -16.39
C VAL A 608 17.09 -13.39 -17.87
N PRO A 609 17.60 -14.57 -18.28
CA PRO A 609 17.97 -14.86 -19.67
C PRO A 609 16.85 -14.64 -20.70
N GLU A 610 15.63 -15.01 -20.34
CA GLU A 610 14.43 -14.89 -21.19
C GLU A 610 14.00 -13.43 -21.38
N ILE A 611 14.36 -12.53 -20.47
CA ILE A 611 14.09 -11.09 -20.55
C ILE A 611 15.30 -10.39 -21.17
N GLY A 612 16.46 -10.45 -20.51
CA GLY A 612 17.69 -9.79 -20.89
C GLY A 612 17.54 -8.27 -21.03
N VAL A 613 18.58 -7.62 -21.54
CA VAL A 613 18.57 -6.16 -21.76
C VAL A 613 17.52 -5.73 -22.78
N LYS A 614 17.24 -6.56 -23.80
CA LYS A 614 16.25 -6.23 -24.83
C LYS A 614 14.81 -6.35 -24.33
N GLY A 615 14.49 -7.39 -23.55
CA GLY A 615 13.17 -7.56 -22.95
C GLY A 615 12.90 -6.54 -21.86
N GLU A 616 13.90 -6.21 -21.02
CA GLU A 616 13.74 -5.19 -19.97
C GLU A 616 13.39 -3.82 -20.56
N LYS A 617 14.03 -3.42 -21.67
CA LYS A 617 13.69 -2.18 -22.39
C LYS A 617 12.26 -2.12 -22.91
N ARG A 618 11.61 -3.27 -23.12
CA ARG A 618 10.19 -3.33 -23.51
C ARG A 618 9.25 -3.22 -22.32
N ILE A 619 9.73 -3.40 -21.09
CA ILE A 619 8.91 -3.33 -19.89
C ILE A 619 8.81 -1.88 -19.43
N ARG A 620 7.63 -1.30 -19.59
CA ARG A 620 7.30 0.04 -19.09
C ARG A 620 6.65 -0.09 -17.71
N ILE A 621 7.44 0.15 -16.68
CA ILE A 621 6.96 0.28 -15.30
C ILE A 621 6.43 1.69 -15.11
N GLY A 622 5.17 1.84 -14.71
CA GLY A 622 4.59 3.15 -14.46
C GLY A 622 3.69 3.16 -13.24
N ILE A 623 3.77 4.25 -12.48
CA ILE A 623 2.95 4.43 -11.28
C ILE A 623 1.47 4.44 -11.65
N ALA A 624 0.69 3.61 -10.97
CA ALA A 624 -0.73 3.48 -11.10
C ALA A 624 -1.40 4.17 -9.90
N LYS A 625 -1.83 5.42 -10.11
CA LYS A 625 -2.46 6.19 -9.03
C LYS A 625 -3.89 5.73 -8.78
N ASP A 626 -4.20 5.46 -7.52
CA ASP A 626 -5.56 5.22 -7.02
C ASP A 626 -6.26 3.97 -7.58
N GLY A 627 -5.56 2.82 -7.54
CA GLY A 627 -6.12 1.53 -7.95
C GLY A 627 -7.42 1.16 -7.23
N SER A 628 -7.51 1.41 -5.92
CA SER A 628 -8.70 1.09 -5.11
C SER A 628 -9.89 2.03 -5.32
N GLY A 629 -9.71 3.19 -5.95
CA GLY A 629 -10.79 4.11 -6.33
C GLY A 629 -11.11 4.02 -7.83
N VAL A 630 -10.23 4.56 -8.66
CA VAL A 630 -10.39 4.62 -10.12
C VAL A 630 -10.51 3.22 -10.73
N GLY A 631 -9.65 2.30 -10.29
CA GLY A 631 -9.68 0.92 -10.77
C GLY A 631 -11.00 0.23 -10.45
N ALA A 632 -11.55 0.43 -9.25
CA ALA A 632 -12.83 -0.14 -8.87
C ALA A 632 -14.00 0.41 -9.72
N ALA A 633 -13.99 1.72 -10.00
CA ALA A 633 -14.96 2.34 -10.89
C ALA A 633 -14.89 1.79 -12.32
N LEU A 634 -13.68 1.55 -12.84
CA LEU A 634 -13.47 0.93 -14.16
C LEU A 634 -13.96 -0.52 -14.20
N ILE A 635 -13.80 -1.27 -13.11
CA ILE A 635 -14.33 -2.64 -13.03
C ILE A 635 -15.86 -2.63 -12.95
N ALA A 636 -16.46 -1.67 -12.21
CA ALA A 636 -17.90 -1.49 -12.18
C ALA A 636 -18.49 -1.17 -13.56
N LEU A 637 -17.77 -0.40 -14.38
CA LEU A 637 -18.10 -0.19 -15.79
C LEU A 637 -18.09 -1.51 -16.58
N VAL A 638 -17.04 -2.32 -16.44
CA VAL A 638 -16.93 -3.62 -17.13
C VAL A 638 -18.08 -4.53 -16.73
N ALA A 639 -18.39 -4.62 -15.43
CA ALA A 639 -19.53 -5.40 -14.92
C ALA A 639 -20.87 -4.92 -15.49
N GLY A 640 -21.07 -3.60 -15.62
CA GLY A 640 -22.27 -3.02 -16.20
C GLY A 640 -22.47 -3.40 -17.67
N LYS A 641 -21.41 -3.43 -18.48
CA LYS A 641 -21.48 -3.85 -19.90
C LYS A 641 -21.83 -5.34 -20.06
N VAL A 642 -21.42 -6.19 -19.13
CA VAL A 642 -21.74 -7.64 -19.16
C VAL A 642 -23.20 -7.90 -18.79
N ALA A 643 -23.82 -7.05 -17.96
CA ALA A 643 -25.21 -7.19 -17.56
C ALA A 643 -26.23 -6.68 -18.59
N SER A 644 -25.80 -5.81 -19.52
CA SER A 644 -26.63 -5.30 -20.62
C SER A 644 -26.23 -6.00 -21.93
N PRO A 645 -26.81 -7.16 -22.28
CA PRO A 645 -26.63 -7.70 -23.62
C PRO A 645 -27.17 -6.69 -24.64
N GLN A 646 -26.38 -6.40 -25.67
CA GLN A 646 -26.78 -5.55 -26.81
C GLN A 646 -28.02 -6.10 -27.52
#